data_AF-A0A8C1SSC2-F1
#
_entry.id   AF-A0A8C1SSC2-F1
#
_cell.length_a   1.000
_cell.length_b   1.000
_cell.length_c   1.000
_cell.angle_alpha   90.00
_cell.angle_beta   90.00
_cell.angle_gamma   90.00
#
_symmetry.space_group_name_H-M   'P 1'
#
loop_
_entity.id
_entity.type
_entity.pdbx_description
1 polymer ?
#
loop_
_entity_poly.entity_id
_entity_poly.type
_entity_poly.pdbx_seq_one_letter_code
_entity_poly.pdbx_strand_id
1 'polypeptide(L)'
;SRILLQVPSEKILRAEKVLRNAILARAPHMIRDRKYHLKTYRQCCVGTELVDWLLQQSSCVHSRAHAVGMWQVLLEEGVLNHVDHELNFQDKYLFYRFLDDEEEDAVLPSDDDKREAEEELQETLLFLSQIGPDAHMRMILRKPPGQRTTEDLEIIYDELLHIKALSHLSNTVKRELAGVLIFESHAKAGTVLFNQGEEGTSWYIIQKGSVNVVIYGKGVVCTLHEGDDFGKLALVNDAPRAASIVLREDNCHFLRVDKEDFNRILRDVEANTVRLKEHDQDVLVLQKSLRPSSHGNIPAHFKYMITSISLLSLPIHFLIHLQSMNPSMHLFKQTTFAMSGFAGQIHSFIIQSDNHLVSQSVSLSIKFLLSSLSFHVCLVLLKVYCSDHTYTTIRVPVLATGREVTAAVADKLGSTEELLLINLSSSGEQEGPSTGSMSSFELMSSKDLAFQMTQYDWELFSCVHEYELVYHTFGRQAYRRSTANLELFLKRFNQVQLWVVTEVCLCGTLSKRVQLLKKFIKIAAHCREFKNLNSFFAIIMGMCNPAVSRLSQTWEDPSRNHRAYRLTVAKMEPPIIPFMPLLIKDMTFTHEGNKTFVDGLVNFEKMRLIANTIRAVRHCRSQLFSESSTLEFFVALIHFP
;
A
#
# COMPACT_ATOMS: atom_id res chain seq x y z
N SER A 1 -39.22 -14.25 -6.52
CA SER A 1 -38.72 -13.27 -7.51
C SER A 1 -37.37 -13.75 -8.00
N ARG A 2 -37.34 -14.46 -9.15
CA ARG A 2 -36.10 -14.87 -9.80
C ARG A 2 -35.28 -13.61 -10.11
N ILE A 3 -34.11 -13.47 -9.50
CA ILE A 3 -33.10 -12.54 -10.02
C ILE A 3 -32.86 -12.99 -11.47
N LEU A 4 -33.13 -12.08 -12.41
CA LEU A 4 -32.95 -12.30 -13.83
C LEU A 4 -31.56 -12.87 -14.08
N LEU A 5 -31.51 -13.95 -14.85
CA LEU A 5 -30.32 -14.60 -15.38
C LEU A 5 -29.34 -13.56 -15.95
N GLN A 6 -28.40 -13.09 -15.12
CA GLN A 6 -27.13 -12.60 -15.63
C GLN A 6 -26.41 -13.85 -16.11
N VAL A 7 -26.03 -13.87 -17.40
CA VAL A 7 -25.09 -14.87 -17.90
C VAL A 7 -23.81 -14.68 -17.09
N PRO A 8 -23.35 -15.70 -16.35
CA PRO A 8 -22.13 -15.57 -15.55
C PRO A 8 -20.98 -15.12 -16.44
N SER A 9 -20.15 -14.22 -15.93
CA SER A 9 -18.91 -13.86 -16.64
C SER A 9 -18.11 -15.11 -16.98
N GLU A 10 -17.62 -15.24 -18.21
CA GLU A 10 -16.85 -16.41 -18.67
C GLU A 10 -15.65 -16.68 -17.76
N LYS A 11 -15.01 -15.62 -17.25
CA LYS A 11 -13.91 -15.73 -16.28
C LYS A 11 -14.34 -16.30 -14.94
N ILE A 12 -15.53 -15.94 -14.46
CA ILE A 12 -16.06 -16.39 -13.17
C ILE A 12 -16.56 -17.83 -13.28
N LEU A 13 -17.15 -18.19 -14.43
CA LEU A 13 -17.48 -19.57 -14.77
C LEU A 13 -16.22 -20.45 -14.84
N ARG A 14 -15.13 -19.98 -15.46
CA ARG A 14 -13.85 -20.72 -15.45
C ARG A 14 -13.28 -20.85 -14.04
N ALA A 15 -13.32 -19.77 -13.26
CA ALA A 15 -12.84 -19.78 -11.87
C ALA A 15 -13.59 -20.80 -11.01
N GLU A 16 -14.90 -20.92 -11.20
CA GLU A 16 -15.72 -21.93 -10.54
C GLU A 16 -15.28 -23.35 -10.89
N LYS A 17 -15.10 -23.67 -12.18
CA LYS A 17 -14.62 -24.98 -12.63
C LYS A 17 -13.26 -25.34 -12.04
N VAL A 18 -12.32 -24.40 -12.06
CA VAL A 18 -10.98 -24.61 -11.49
C VAL A 18 -11.06 -24.90 -9.99
N LEU A 19 -11.86 -24.13 -9.25
CA LEU A 19 -12.04 -24.35 -7.81
C LEU A 19 -12.72 -25.67 -7.50
N ARG A 20 -13.82 -26.00 -8.18
CA ARG A 20 -14.55 -27.26 -8.00
C ARG A 20 -13.64 -28.46 -8.28
N ASN A 21 -12.92 -28.45 -9.39
CA ASN A 21 -12.03 -29.55 -9.77
C ASN A 21 -10.84 -29.70 -8.81
N ALA A 22 -10.26 -28.58 -8.36
CA ALA A 22 -9.20 -28.60 -7.34
C ALA A 22 -9.69 -29.13 -5.99
N ILE A 23 -10.93 -28.81 -5.57
CA ILE A 23 -11.55 -29.38 -4.37
C ILE A 23 -11.74 -30.89 -4.53
N LEU A 24 -12.28 -31.36 -5.66
CA LEU A 24 -12.46 -32.79 -5.93
C LEU A 24 -11.13 -33.56 -5.99
N ALA A 25 -10.05 -32.92 -6.44
CA ALA A 25 -8.71 -33.51 -6.47
C ALA A 25 -8.07 -33.60 -5.07
N ARG A 26 -8.13 -32.53 -4.27
CA ARG A 26 -7.37 -32.40 -3.00
C ARG A 26 -8.18 -32.74 -1.75
N ALA A 27 -9.50 -32.53 -1.79
CA ALA A 27 -10.40 -32.66 -0.65
C ALA A 27 -11.80 -33.15 -1.09
N PRO A 28 -11.91 -34.34 -1.71
CA PRO A 28 -13.18 -34.84 -2.28
C PRO A 28 -14.32 -34.96 -1.26
N HIS A 29 -14.01 -35.13 0.02
CA HIS A 29 -14.99 -35.21 1.11
C HIS A 29 -15.79 -33.92 1.35
N MET A 30 -15.34 -32.78 0.79
CA MET A 30 -16.03 -31.50 0.93
C MET A 30 -17.31 -31.43 0.10
N ILE A 31 -17.31 -32.03 -1.10
CA ILE A 31 -18.47 -32.10 -2.00
C ILE A 31 -19.12 -33.46 -1.82
N ARG A 32 -20.26 -33.50 -1.14
CA ARG A 32 -20.98 -34.75 -0.88
C ARG A 32 -22.42 -34.51 -0.49
N ASP A 33 -23.19 -35.59 -0.45
CA ASP A 33 -24.54 -35.56 0.09
C ASP A 33 -24.53 -35.31 1.60
N ARG A 34 -25.38 -34.39 2.07
CA ARG A 34 -25.52 -34.02 3.48
C ARG A 34 -26.98 -34.11 3.90
N LYS A 35 -27.24 -34.66 5.09
CA LYS A 35 -28.61 -34.77 5.65
C LYS A 35 -28.79 -33.73 6.76
N TYR A 36 -29.86 -32.95 6.68
CA TYR A 36 -30.23 -31.97 7.69
C TYR A 36 -31.75 -31.85 7.79
N HIS A 37 -32.30 -31.92 9.01
CA HIS A 37 -33.75 -31.99 9.27
C HIS A 37 -34.51 -32.95 8.34
N LEU A 38 -34.01 -34.18 8.18
CA LEU A 38 -34.58 -35.24 7.35
C LEU A 38 -34.60 -34.96 5.83
N LYS A 39 -34.09 -33.80 5.37
CA LYS A 39 -33.84 -33.51 3.96
C LYS A 39 -32.41 -33.89 3.59
N THR A 40 -32.23 -34.48 2.42
CA THR A 40 -30.92 -34.75 1.83
C THR A 40 -30.59 -33.65 0.82
N TYR A 41 -29.50 -32.93 1.05
CA TYR A 41 -28.93 -31.95 0.14
C TYR A 41 -27.81 -32.65 -0.62
N ARG A 42 -28.01 -32.87 -1.92
CA ARG A 42 -27.05 -33.60 -2.76
C ARG A 42 -25.86 -32.72 -3.13
N GLN A 43 -24.68 -33.36 -3.23
CA GLN A 43 -23.42 -32.79 -3.75
C GLN A 43 -23.16 -31.35 -3.28
N CYS A 44 -23.22 -31.12 -1.97
CA CYS A 44 -23.11 -29.78 -1.41
C CYS A 44 -21.89 -29.63 -0.48
N CYS A 45 -21.39 -28.41 -0.44
CA CYS A 45 -20.31 -27.94 0.40
C CYS A 45 -20.87 -27.20 1.62
N VAL A 46 -20.04 -27.03 2.66
CA VAL A 46 -20.37 -26.20 3.82
C VAL A 46 -19.60 -24.89 3.78
N GLY A 47 -20.25 -23.77 4.07
CA GLY A 47 -19.63 -22.43 4.06
C GLY A 47 -18.32 -22.35 4.87
N THR A 48 -18.30 -22.85 6.11
CA THR A 48 -17.07 -22.89 6.92
C THR A 48 -15.96 -23.75 6.32
N GLU A 49 -16.31 -24.91 5.74
CA GLU A 49 -15.33 -25.81 5.12
C GLU A 49 -14.71 -25.17 3.85
N LEU A 50 -15.52 -24.46 3.06
CA LEU A 50 -15.05 -23.71 1.89
C LEU A 50 -14.09 -22.58 2.27
N VAL A 51 -14.36 -21.87 3.37
CA VAL A 51 -13.47 -20.82 3.90
C VAL A 51 -12.15 -21.43 4.38
N ASP A 52 -12.23 -22.53 5.14
CA ASP A 52 -11.04 -23.22 5.65
C ASP A 52 -10.15 -23.73 4.50
N TRP A 53 -10.76 -24.29 3.46
CA TRP A 53 -10.04 -24.79 2.30
C TRP A 53 -9.30 -23.67 1.56
N LEU A 54 -9.95 -22.52 1.30
CA LEU A 54 -9.30 -21.37 0.65
C LEU A 54 -8.08 -20.88 1.43
N LEU A 55 -8.20 -20.79 2.76
CA LEU A 55 -7.10 -20.35 3.63
C LEU A 55 -5.91 -21.33 3.61
N GLN A 56 -6.16 -22.61 3.34
CA GLN A 56 -5.11 -23.63 3.21
C GLN A 56 -4.46 -23.64 1.82
N GLN A 57 -5.18 -23.24 0.76
CA GLN A 57 -4.68 -23.35 -0.61
C GLN A 57 -3.66 -22.28 -0.99
N SER A 58 -3.79 -21.05 -0.46
CA SER A 58 -2.93 -19.96 -0.91
C SER A 58 -2.62 -18.93 0.16
N SER A 59 -1.36 -18.50 0.18
CA SER A 59 -0.90 -17.43 1.06
C SER A 59 -1.47 -16.04 0.71
N CYS A 60 -2.15 -15.89 -0.43
CA CYS A 60 -2.81 -14.64 -0.82
C CYS A 60 -4.16 -14.40 -0.12
N VAL A 61 -4.69 -15.40 0.60
CA VAL A 61 -5.94 -15.28 1.37
C VAL A 61 -5.58 -15.07 2.84
N HIS A 62 -5.79 -13.85 3.34
CA HIS A 62 -5.17 -13.41 4.59
C HIS A 62 -6.09 -13.51 5.82
N SER A 63 -7.40 -13.65 5.63
CA SER A 63 -8.41 -13.72 6.68
C SER A 63 -9.66 -14.45 6.21
N ARG A 64 -10.48 -14.91 7.17
CA ARG A 64 -11.78 -15.53 6.89
C ARG A 64 -12.72 -14.57 6.15
N ALA A 65 -12.74 -13.30 6.54
CA ALA A 65 -13.49 -12.25 5.85
C ALA A 65 -13.05 -12.05 4.38
N HIS A 66 -11.75 -12.19 4.08
CA HIS A 66 -11.26 -12.13 2.71
C HIS A 66 -11.75 -13.33 1.89
N ALA A 67 -11.71 -14.53 2.46
CA ALA A 67 -12.24 -15.74 1.83
C ALA A 67 -13.77 -15.65 1.59
N VAL A 68 -14.52 -15.11 2.55
CA VAL A 68 -15.97 -14.83 2.39
C VAL A 68 -16.21 -13.93 1.18
N GLY A 69 -15.42 -12.87 1.01
CA GLY A 69 -15.52 -12.01 -0.17
C GLY A 69 -15.25 -12.74 -1.48
N MET A 70 -14.24 -13.62 -1.51
CA MET A 70 -13.92 -14.43 -2.70
C MET A 70 -15.07 -15.39 -3.07
N TRP A 71 -15.67 -16.06 -2.08
CA TRP A 71 -16.83 -16.92 -2.33
C TRP A 71 -18.09 -16.13 -2.69
N GLN A 72 -18.26 -14.93 -2.15
CA GLN A 72 -19.38 -14.05 -2.48
C GLN A 72 -19.41 -13.66 -3.96
N VAL A 73 -18.24 -13.58 -4.62
CA VAL A 73 -18.15 -13.34 -6.07
C VAL A 73 -18.83 -14.46 -6.85
N LEU A 74 -18.53 -15.72 -6.51
CA LEU A 74 -19.13 -16.88 -7.18
C LEU A 74 -20.63 -16.95 -6.92
N LEU A 75 -21.06 -16.54 -5.72
CA LEU A 75 -22.47 -16.55 -5.34
C LEU A 75 -23.28 -15.46 -6.03
N GLU A 76 -22.76 -14.23 -6.13
CA GLU A 76 -23.50 -13.15 -6.80
C GLU A 76 -23.69 -13.39 -8.30
N GLU A 77 -22.77 -14.12 -8.93
CA GLU A 77 -22.80 -14.52 -10.34
C GLU A 77 -23.54 -15.84 -10.57
N GLY A 78 -24.03 -16.49 -9.51
CA GLY A 78 -24.85 -17.71 -9.59
C GLY A 78 -24.10 -18.98 -9.98
N VAL A 79 -22.77 -18.97 -9.95
CA VAL A 79 -21.94 -20.17 -10.19
C VAL A 79 -21.72 -21.00 -8.92
N LEU A 80 -21.97 -20.42 -7.75
CA LEU A 80 -22.09 -21.11 -6.46
C LEU A 80 -23.39 -20.68 -5.77
N ASN A 81 -24.31 -21.60 -5.52
CA ASN A 81 -25.64 -21.26 -5.01
C ASN A 81 -25.84 -21.74 -3.58
N HIS A 82 -26.41 -20.90 -2.72
CA HIS A 82 -26.94 -21.38 -1.45
C HIS A 82 -28.16 -22.27 -1.72
N VAL A 83 -28.26 -23.41 -1.02
CA VAL A 83 -29.34 -24.40 -1.28
C VAL A 83 -30.76 -23.85 -1.02
N ASP A 84 -30.89 -22.84 -0.17
CA ASP A 84 -32.15 -22.11 0.10
C ASP A 84 -32.22 -20.72 -0.59
N HIS A 85 -31.34 -20.45 -1.56
CA HIS A 85 -31.30 -19.21 -2.35
C HIS A 85 -31.03 -17.92 -1.54
N GLU A 86 -30.25 -18.01 -0.46
CA GLU A 86 -29.71 -16.82 0.19
C GLU A 86 -28.73 -16.09 -0.74
N LEU A 87 -28.78 -14.76 -0.73
CA LEU A 87 -27.98 -13.90 -1.62
C LEU A 87 -26.58 -13.58 -1.09
N ASN A 88 -26.28 -14.00 0.13
CA ASN A 88 -25.08 -13.64 0.86
C ASN A 88 -24.36 -14.93 1.29
N PHE A 89 -23.09 -15.05 0.96
CA PHE A 89 -22.23 -16.11 1.45
C PHE A 89 -21.92 -15.87 2.92
N GLN A 90 -21.99 -16.93 3.73
CA GLN A 90 -21.73 -16.86 5.16
C GLN A 90 -20.74 -17.95 5.57
N ASP A 91 -19.77 -17.55 6.38
CA ASP A 91 -18.86 -18.46 7.08
C ASP A 91 -19.57 -19.15 8.25
N LYS A 92 -20.54 -20.01 7.90
CA LYS A 92 -21.40 -20.75 8.82
C LYS A 92 -21.63 -22.17 8.30
N TYR A 93 -22.25 -22.99 9.14
CA TYR A 93 -22.72 -24.32 8.76
C TYR A 93 -23.96 -24.24 7.87
N LEU A 94 -23.80 -23.65 6.68
CA LEU A 94 -24.80 -23.51 5.63
C LEU A 94 -24.33 -24.23 4.38
N PHE A 95 -25.27 -24.73 3.57
CA PHE A 95 -24.95 -25.56 2.40
C PHE A 95 -24.94 -24.74 1.11
N TYR A 96 -23.92 -24.97 0.30
CA TYR A 96 -23.73 -24.35 -1.00
C TYR A 96 -23.48 -25.43 -2.07
N ARG A 97 -23.89 -25.17 -3.31
CA ARG A 97 -23.74 -26.09 -4.44
C ARG A 97 -23.14 -25.37 -5.63
N PHE A 98 -22.15 -25.98 -6.27
CA PHE A 98 -21.56 -25.50 -7.51
C PHE A 98 -22.53 -25.69 -8.68
N LEU A 99 -22.42 -24.85 -9.70
CA LEU A 99 -23.33 -24.88 -10.84
C LEU A 99 -23.28 -26.22 -11.58
N ASP A 100 -22.08 -26.77 -11.78
CA ASP A 100 -21.90 -28.09 -12.41
C ASP A 100 -22.50 -29.25 -11.60
N ASP A 101 -22.75 -29.06 -10.29
CA ASP A 101 -23.33 -30.07 -9.39
C ASP A 101 -24.86 -29.96 -9.26
N GLU A 102 -25.52 -28.98 -9.89
CA GLU A 102 -26.99 -28.85 -9.90
C GLU A 102 -27.68 -29.93 -10.75
N GLU A 103 -26.99 -30.47 -11.76
CA GLU A 103 -27.52 -31.53 -12.61
C GLU A 103 -27.34 -32.92 -11.94
N GLU A 104 -28.35 -33.80 -12.04
CA GLU A 104 -28.28 -35.13 -11.41
C GLU A 104 -27.17 -36.02 -11.98
N ASP A 105 -26.76 -35.77 -13.23
CA ASP A 105 -25.71 -36.48 -13.97
C ASP A 105 -24.40 -35.66 -14.03
N ALA A 106 -24.11 -34.86 -12.99
CA ALA A 106 -22.90 -34.05 -12.90
C ALA A 106 -21.64 -34.89 -13.21
N VAL A 107 -20.95 -34.55 -14.29
CA VAL A 107 -19.77 -35.28 -14.75
C VAL A 107 -18.62 -35.03 -13.78
N LEU A 108 -18.01 -36.11 -13.30
CA LEU A 108 -16.79 -36.03 -12.51
C LEU A 108 -15.63 -35.58 -13.43
N PRO A 109 -14.78 -34.65 -12.98
CA PRO A 109 -13.66 -34.18 -13.78
C PRO A 109 -12.69 -35.32 -14.07
N SER A 110 -12.18 -35.37 -15.30
CA SER A 110 -11.11 -36.28 -15.68
C SER A 110 -9.82 -35.95 -14.92
N ASP A 111 -8.86 -36.88 -14.92
CA ASP A 111 -7.57 -36.61 -14.26
C ASP A 111 -6.77 -35.51 -14.99
N ASP A 112 -7.00 -35.32 -16.30
CA ASP A 112 -6.44 -34.19 -17.04
C ASP A 112 -7.08 -32.87 -16.61
N ASP A 113 -8.41 -32.81 -16.43
CA ASP A 113 -9.12 -31.62 -15.95
C ASP A 113 -8.67 -31.22 -14.53
N LYS A 114 -8.40 -32.22 -13.68
CA LYS A 114 -7.86 -31.99 -12.33
C LYS A 114 -6.45 -31.41 -12.41
N ARG A 115 -5.57 -31.94 -13.28
CA ARG A 115 -4.21 -31.42 -13.45
C ARG A 115 -4.23 -29.98 -13.97
N GLU A 116 -5.07 -29.69 -14.97
CA GLU A 116 -5.25 -28.34 -15.50
C GLU A 116 -5.76 -27.37 -14.43
N ALA A 117 -6.74 -27.79 -13.63
CA ALA A 117 -7.22 -27.00 -12.50
C ALA A 117 -6.12 -26.73 -11.46
N GLU A 118 -5.23 -27.69 -11.17
CA GLU A 118 -4.10 -27.46 -10.26
C GLU A 118 -3.08 -26.46 -10.80
N GLU A 119 -2.87 -26.42 -12.12
CA GLU A 119 -2.00 -25.45 -12.78
C GLU A 119 -2.60 -24.04 -12.77
N GLU A 120 -3.91 -23.91 -12.97
CA GLU A 120 -4.64 -22.63 -13.00
C GLU A 120 -5.07 -22.11 -11.62
N LEU A 121 -5.03 -22.96 -10.58
CA LEU A 121 -5.59 -22.64 -9.26
C LEU A 121 -5.01 -21.34 -8.69
N GLN A 122 -3.69 -21.14 -8.78
CA GLN A 122 -3.06 -19.99 -8.15
C GLN A 122 -3.39 -18.67 -8.86
N GLU A 123 -3.54 -18.70 -10.19
CA GLU A 123 -4.00 -17.54 -10.97
C GLU A 123 -5.47 -17.23 -10.66
N THR A 124 -6.31 -18.26 -10.59
CA THR A 124 -7.73 -18.15 -10.23
C THR A 124 -7.91 -17.54 -8.84
N LEU A 125 -7.14 -18.02 -7.85
CA LEU A 125 -7.16 -17.47 -6.49
C LEU A 125 -6.67 -16.03 -6.44
N LEU A 126 -5.66 -15.67 -7.22
CA LEU A 126 -5.20 -14.29 -7.34
C LEU A 126 -6.31 -13.41 -7.92
N PHE A 127 -6.93 -13.80 -9.03
CA PHE A 127 -8.04 -13.09 -9.65
C PHE A 127 -9.20 -12.87 -8.66
N LEU A 128 -9.67 -13.93 -7.99
CA LEU A 128 -10.76 -13.81 -7.00
C LEU A 128 -10.37 -12.94 -5.80
N SER A 129 -9.11 -12.98 -5.37
CA SER A 129 -8.62 -12.13 -4.27
C SER A 129 -8.71 -10.63 -4.59
N GLN A 130 -8.68 -10.27 -5.88
CA GLN A 130 -8.77 -8.89 -6.37
C GLN A 130 -10.20 -8.39 -6.50
N ILE A 131 -11.18 -9.24 -6.80
CA ILE A 131 -12.59 -8.82 -6.93
C ILE A 131 -13.41 -9.10 -5.66
N GLY A 132 -12.96 -10.03 -4.82
CA GLY A 132 -13.65 -10.45 -3.59
C GLY A 132 -13.96 -9.33 -2.60
N PRO A 133 -13.03 -8.42 -2.26
CA PRO A 133 -13.34 -7.35 -1.31
C PRO A 133 -14.44 -6.38 -1.76
N ASP A 134 -14.59 -6.13 -3.06
CA ASP A 134 -15.66 -5.28 -3.59
C ASP A 134 -17.03 -6.00 -3.54
N ALA A 135 -17.07 -7.29 -3.89
CA ALA A 135 -18.23 -8.14 -3.67
C ALA A 135 -18.63 -8.24 -2.19
N HIS A 136 -17.65 -8.32 -1.29
CA HIS A 136 -17.88 -8.32 0.16
C HIS A 136 -18.49 -6.99 0.62
N MET A 137 -17.92 -5.86 0.20
CA MET A 137 -18.49 -4.54 0.52
C MET A 137 -19.93 -4.42 0.03
N ARG A 138 -20.24 -4.83 -1.22
CA ARG A 138 -21.63 -4.84 -1.73
C ARG A 138 -22.56 -5.69 -0.87
N MET A 139 -22.13 -6.89 -0.51
CA MET A 139 -22.91 -7.79 0.35
C MET A 139 -23.25 -7.12 1.69
N ILE A 140 -22.27 -6.47 2.31
CA ILE A 140 -22.46 -5.78 3.59
C ILE A 140 -23.36 -4.55 3.43
N LEU A 141 -23.19 -3.76 2.36
CA LEU A 141 -23.97 -2.54 2.13
C LEU A 141 -25.46 -2.79 1.86
N ARG A 142 -25.86 -4.04 1.55
CA ARG A 142 -27.28 -4.46 1.53
C ARG A 142 -27.91 -4.46 2.93
N LYS A 143 -27.12 -4.51 4.00
CA LYS A 143 -27.60 -4.34 5.37
C LYS A 143 -27.97 -2.86 5.61
N PRO A 144 -29.09 -2.58 6.29
CA PRO A 144 -29.40 -1.23 6.75
C PRO A 144 -28.27 -0.65 7.62
N PRO A 145 -27.98 0.67 7.54
CA PRO A 145 -26.96 1.36 8.34
C PRO A 145 -26.90 0.92 9.82
N GLY A 146 -28.05 0.88 10.50
CA GLY A 146 -28.13 0.54 11.93
C GLY A 146 -27.91 -0.94 12.29
N GLN A 147 -27.75 -1.83 11.31
CA GLN A 147 -27.53 -3.27 11.51
C GLN A 147 -26.10 -3.72 11.17
N ARG A 148 -25.22 -2.78 10.82
CA ARG A 148 -23.82 -3.08 10.49
C ARG A 148 -23.00 -3.26 11.76
N THR A 149 -22.24 -4.35 11.83
CA THR A 149 -21.30 -4.61 12.92
C THR A 149 -20.06 -3.73 12.82
N THR A 150 -19.22 -3.69 13.85
CA THR A 150 -17.93 -2.97 13.77
C THR A 150 -17.01 -3.53 12.68
N GLU A 151 -17.03 -4.85 12.48
CA GLU A 151 -16.28 -5.53 11.41
C GLU A 151 -16.81 -5.17 10.02
N ASP A 152 -18.15 -5.11 9.86
CA ASP A 152 -18.79 -4.65 8.62
C ASP A 152 -18.30 -3.24 8.24
N LEU A 153 -18.25 -2.33 9.21
CA LEU A 153 -17.80 -0.94 9.00
C LEU A 153 -16.32 -0.85 8.63
N GLU A 154 -15.47 -1.69 9.21
CA GLU A 154 -14.05 -1.75 8.86
C GLU A 154 -13.84 -2.24 7.41
N ILE A 155 -14.58 -3.27 6.99
CA ILE A 155 -14.52 -3.78 5.62
C ILE A 155 -14.97 -2.72 4.60
N ILE A 156 -16.09 -2.04 4.87
CA ILE A 156 -16.55 -0.94 4.01
C ILE A 156 -15.48 0.16 3.95
N TYR A 157 -15.00 0.63 5.11
CA TYR A 157 -14.01 1.69 5.20
C TYR A 157 -12.73 1.39 4.39
N ASP A 158 -12.21 0.17 4.48
CA ASP A 158 -11.03 -0.25 3.72
C ASP A 158 -11.25 -0.14 2.20
N GLU A 159 -12.45 -0.45 1.71
CA GLU A 159 -12.78 -0.29 0.30
C GLU A 159 -12.99 1.18 -0.10
N LEU A 160 -13.55 2.03 0.78
CA LEU A 160 -13.67 3.47 0.52
C LEU A 160 -12.33 4.17 0.32
N LEU A 161 -11.23 3.63 0.87
CA LEU A 161 -9.88 4.17 0.63
C LEU A 161 -9.43 4.04 -0.83
N HIS A 162 -10.03 3.12 -1.59
CA HIS A 162 -9.68 2.85 -2.98
C HIS A 162 -10.59 3.58 -3.98
N ILE A 163 -11.68 4.20 -3.53
CA ILE A 163 -12.61 4.92 -4.39
C ILE A 163 -12.08 6.33 -4.67
N LYS A 164 -11.79 6.60 -5.96
CA LYS A 164 -11.19 7.86 -6.42
C LYS A 164 -12.04 9.10 -6.06
N ALA A 165 -13.36 9.03 -6.23
CA ALA A 165 -14.29 10.10 -5.82
C ALA A 165 -14.13 10.49 -4.34
N LEU A 166 -13.74 9.55 -3.47
CA LEU A 166 -13.60 9.79 -2.04
C LEU A 166 -12.17 10.16 -1.62
N SER A 167 -11.20 10.15 -2.54
CA SER A 167 -9.77 10.35 -2.23
C SER A 167 -9.48 11.66 -1.48
N HIS A 168 -10.21 12.73 -1.82
CA HIS A 168 -10.10 14.06 -1.22
C HIS A 168 -10.74 14.20 0.18
N LEU A 169 -11.53 13.21 0.61
CA LEU A 169 -12.18 13.24 1.92
C LEU A 169 -11.24 12.76 3.02
N SER A 170 -11.38 13.35 4.21
CA SER A 170 -10.62 12.93 5.40
C SER A 170 -10.99 11.51 5.83
N ASN A 171 -10.06 10.84 6.54
CA ASN A 171 -10.32 9.50 7.05
C ASN A 171 -11.50 9.45 8.03
N THR A 172 -11.73 10.54 8.77
CA THR A 172 -12.89 10.65 9.67
C THR A 172 -14.19 10.64 8.87
N VAL A 173 -14.28 11.44 7.80
CA VAL A 173 -15.46 11.46 6.91
C VAL A 173 -15.68 10.08 6.28
N LYS A 174 -14.61 9.42 5.80
CA LYS A 174 -14.73 8.06 5.24
C LYS A 174 -15.27 7.04 6.25
N ARG A 175 -14.87 7.14 7.53
CA ARG A 175 -15.41 6.26 8.59
C ARG A 175 -16.89 6.51 8.85
N GLU A 176 -17.30 7.76 8.91
CA GLU A 176 -18.72 8.11 9.05
C GLU A 176 -19.53 7.64 7.83
N LEU A 177 -18.97 7.82 6.62
CA LEU A 177 -19.58 7.33 5.37
C LEU A 177 -19.79 5.82 5.39
N ALA A 178 -18.84 5.02 5.88
CA ALA A 178 -19.01 3.57 6.01
C ALA A 178 -20.27 3.20 6.82
N GLY A 179 -20.63 4.02 7.81
CA GLY A 179 -21.83 3.87 8.62
C GLY A 179 -23.14 4.16 7.91
N VAL A 180 -23.15 5.02 6.89
CA VAL A 180 -24.40 5.55 6.29
C VAL A 180 -24.59 5.22 4.81
N LEU A 181 -23.52 4.86 4.09
CA LEU A 181 -23.59 4.61 2.64
C LEU A 181 -24.63 3.53 2.33
N ILE A 182 -25.44 3.77 1.30
CA ILE A 182 -26.47 2.84 0.82
C ILE A 182 -26.02 2.33 -0.56
N PHE A 183 -26.11 1.02 -0.78
CA PHE A 183 -25.91 0.45 -2.11
C PHE A 183 -27.22 0.47 -2.88
N GLU A 184 -27.21 1.04 -4.09
CA GLU A 184 -28.36 1.13 -4.98
C GLU A 184 -28.01 0.57 -6.36
N SER A 185 -28.83 -0.31 -6.90
CA SER A 185 -28.61 -0.92 -8.22
C SER A 185 -29.84 -0.78 -9.11
N HIS A 186 -29.58 -0.62 -10.40
CA HIS A 186 -30.61 -0.40 -11.42
C HIS A 186 -30.31 -1.25 -12.65
N ALA A 187 -31.29 -2.03 -13.09
CA ALA A 187 -31.08 -3.05 -14.11
C ALA A 187 -31.06 -2.50 -15.54
N LYS A 188 -31.81 -1.44 -15.84
CA LYS A 188 -32.10 -1.02 -17.22
C LYS A 188 -31.51 0.34 -17.58
N ALA A 189 -30.87 0.42 -18.74
CA ALA A 189 -30.51 1.65 -19.42
C ALA A 189 -31.75 2.52 -19.65
N GLY A 190 -31.57 3.84 -19.66
CA GLY A 190 -32.66 4.81 -19.81
C GLY A 190 -33.46 5.07 -18.53
N THR A 191 -33.21 4.33 -17.43
CA THR A 191 -33.81 4.63 -16.13
C THR A 191 -33.39 6.03 -15.68
N VAL A 192 -34.35 6.86 -15.28
CA VAL A 192 -34.10 8.21 -14.76
C VAL A 192 -33.91 8.12 -13.25
N LEU A 193 -32.76 8.55 -12.75
CA LEU A 193 -32.44 8.51 -11.32
C LEU A 193 -33.08 9.67 -10.56
N PHE A 194 -33.07 10.86 -11.17
CA PHE A 194 -33.83 12.04 -10.74
C PHE A 194 -33.93 13.04 -11.89
N ASN A 195 -34.90 13.95 -11.81
CA ASN A 195 -35.14 14.99 -12.81
C ASN A 195 -34.58 16.36 -12.40
N GLN A 196 -34.22 17.17 -13.40
CA GLN A 196 -33.94 18.59 -13.23
C GLN A 196 -35.16 19.28 -12.60
N GLY A 197 -34.91 20.13 -11.60
CA GLY A 197 -35.94 20.85 -10.85
C GLY A 197 -36.49 20.11 -9.63
N GLU A 198 -36.19 18.82 -9.44
CA GLU A 198 -36.56 18.09 -8.22
C GLU A 198 -35.73 18.55 -7.02
N GLU A 199 -36.21 18.27 -5.80
CA GLU A 199 -35.43 18.52 -4.59
C GLU A 199 -34.18 17.62 -4.55
N GLY A 200 -33.05 18.17 -4.11
CA GLY A 200 -31.85 17.39 -3.86
C GLY A 200 -31.97 16.53 -2.61
N THR A 201 -32.21 15.22 -2.77
CA THR A 201 -32.38 14.27 -1.66
C THR A 201 -31.14 13.43 -1.35
N SER A 202 -30.28 13.18 -2.34
CA SER A 202 -29.11 12.29 -2.16
C SER A 202 -27.90 12.68 -3.01
N TRP A 203 -26.72 12.23 -2.59
CA TRP A 203 -25.45 12.28 -3.33
C TRP A 203 -25.09 10.86 -3.77
N TYR A 204 -24.56 10.72 -4.99
CA TYR A 204 -24.29 9.42 -5.61
C TYR A 204 -22.85 9.32 -6.09
N ILE A 205 -22.29 8.11 -6.01
CA ILE A 205 -20.99 7.73 -6.57
C ILE A 205 -21.21 6.50 -7.44
N ILE A 206 -20.66 6.50 -8.66
CA ILE A 206 -20.83 5.40 -9.62
C ILE A 206 -19.82 4.30 -9.29
N GLN A 207 -20.32 3.13 -8.90
CA GLN A 207 -19.50 1.92 -8.70
C GLN A 207 -19.40 1.05 -9.95
N LYS A 208 -20.44 1.01 -10.78
CA LYS A 208 -20.46 0.27 -12.03
C LYS A 208 -21.39 0.95 -13.02
N GLY A 209 -20.96 1.01 -14.27
CA GLY A 209 -21.73 1.55 -15.38
C GLY A 209 -21.50 3.05 -15.60
N SER A 210 -22.44 3.68 -16.28
CA SER A 210 -22.34 5.07 -16.71
C SER A 210 -23.71 5.76 -16.80
N VAL A 211 -23.71 7.07 -16.65
CA VAL A 211 -24.93 7.90 -16.69
C VAL A 211 -24.73 9.13 -17.55
N ASN A 212 -25.81 9.57 -18.20
CA ASN A 212 -25.86 10.83 -18.92
C ASN A 212 -26.41 11.93 -18.00
N VAL A 213 -25.75 13.09 -18.02
CA VAL A 213 -26.24 14.33 -17.40
C VAL A 213 -27.03 15.10 -18.45
N VAL A 214 -28.31 15.34 -18.19
CA VAL A 214 -29.26 15.93 -19.15
C VAL A 214 -29.80 17.24 -18.61
N ILE A 215 -29.75 18.31 -19.42
CA ILE A 215 -30.31 19.62 -19.06
C ILE A 215 -31.40 19.99 -20.08
N TYR A 216 -32.56 20.41 -19.60
CA TYR A 216 -33.67 20.88 -20.44
C TYR A 216 -33.22 22.01 -21.37
N GLY A 217 -33.53 21.87 -22.66
CA GLY A 217 -33.10 22.79 -23.72
C GLY A 217 -31.66 22.62 -24.21
N LYS A 218 -30.82 21.81 -23.53
CA LYS A 218 -29.44 21.51 -23.96
C LYS A 218 -29.21 20.04 -24.32
N GLY A 219 -30.09 19.13 -23.89
CA GLY A 219 -29.92 17.69 -24.10
C GLY A 219 -28.84 17.12 -23.17
N VAL A 220 -28.13 16.09 -23.64
CA VAL A 220 -27.02 15.46 -22.89
C VAL A 220 -25.82 16.40 -22.91
N VAL A 221 -25.39 16.87 -21.74
CA VAL A 221 -24.26 17.82 -21.59
C VAL A 221 -22.95 17.13 -21.27
N CYS A 222 -22.97 16.01 -20.55
CA CYS A 222 -21.82 15.14 -20.35
C CYS A 222 -22.24 13.73 -19.93
N THR A 223 -21.29 12.80 -19.95
CA THR A 223 -21.44 11.42 -19.47
C THR A 223 -20.47 11.19 -18.32
N LEU A 224 -20.96 10.61 -17.23
CA LEU A 224 -20.16 10.21 -16.07
C LEU A 224 -20.01 8.69 -16.05
N HIS A 225 -18.86 8.22 -15.57
CA HIS A 225 -18.48 6.80 -15.58
C HIS A 225 -18.11 6.32 -14.18
N GLU A 226 -17.79 5.04 -14.06
CA GLU A 226 -17.27 4.44 -12.83
C GLU A 226 -16.17 5.29 -12.16
N GLY A 227 -16.35 5.54 -10.86
CA GLY A 227 -15.46 6.37 -10.05
C GLY A 227 -15.80 7.86 -10.03
N ASP A 228 -16.74 8.33 -10.86
CA ASP A 228 -17.29 9.69 -10.79
C ASP A 228 -18.41 9.80 -9.73
N ASP A 229 -18.69 11.02 -9.29
CA ASP A 229 -19.77 11.34 -8.34
C ASP A 229 -20.65 12.49 -8.83
N PHE A 230 -21.91 12.55 -8.38
CA PHE A 230 -22.86 13.57 -8.80
C PHE A 230 -23.98 13.83 -7.78
N GLY A 231 -24.67 14.96 -7.93
CA GLY A 231 -25.82 15.33 -7.08
C GLY A 231 -25.45 16.07 -5.79
N LYS A 232 -24.15 16.28 -5.50
CA LYS A 232 -23.69 16.99 -4.29
C LYS A 232 -24.18 18.44 -4.21
N LEU A 233 -24.20 19.16 -5.34
CA LEU A 233 -24.46 20.61 -5.37
C LEU A 233 -25.82 21.00 -4.79
N ALA A 234 -26.86 20.21 -5.08
CA ALA A 234 -28.22 20.44 -4.60
C ALA A 234 -28.35 20.28 -3.07
N LEU A 235 -27.53 19.39 -2.47
CA LEU A 235 -27.51 19.19 -1.02
C LEU A 235 -26.84 20.36 -0.30
N VAL A 236 -25.73 20.86 -0.85
CA VAL A 236 -24.93 21.93 -0.23
C VAL A 236 -25.65 23.27 -0.28
N ASN A 237 -26.30 23.58 -1.41
CA ASN A 237 -26.95 24.88 -1.62
C ASN A 237 -28.42 24.89 -1.23
N ASP A 238 -28.96 23.77 -0.75
CA ASP A 238 -30.40 23.55 -0.53
C ASP A 238 -31.25 24.04 -1.73
N ALA A 239 -30.84 23.61 -2.92
CA ALA A 239 -31.37 24.09 -4.20
C ALA A 239 -31.91 22.93 -5.05
N PRO A 240 -32.84 23.19 -5.99
CA PRO A 240 -33.31 22.16 -6.93
C PRO A 240 -32.20 21.57 -7.79
N ARG A 241 -32.39 20.35 -8.29
CA ARG A 241 -31.47 19.66 -9.21
C ARG A 241 -31.25 20.50 -10.47
N ALA A 242 -29.99 20.80 -10.78
CA ALA A 242 -29.61 21.57 -11.97
C ALA A 242 -29.68 20.77 -13.29
N ALA A 243 -29.75 19.44 -13.22
CA ALA A 243 -29.79 18.52 -14.35
C ALA A 243 -30.52 17.22 -13.95
N SER A 244 -31.05 16.49 -14.93
CA SER A 244 -31.52 15.11 -14.80
C SER A 244 -30.37 14.12 -14.95
N ILE A 245 -30.45 12.98 -14.28
CA ILE A 245 -29.50 11.87 -14.44
C ILE A 245 -30.22 10.66 -15.02
N VAL A 246 -29.70 10.15 -16.13
CA VAL A 246 -30.29 9.01 -16.85
C VAL A 246 -29.24 7.93 -17.07
N LEU A 247 -29.56 6.69 -16.74
CA LEU A 247 -28.65 5.56 -16.96
C LEU A 247 -28.35 5.39 -18.43
N ARG A 248 -27.07 5.20 -18.75
CA ARG A 248 -26.61 5.00 -20.12
C ARG A 248 -26.57 3.51 -20.50
N GLU A 249 -26.37 2.64 -19.52
CA GLU A 249 -26.26 1.19 -19.73
C GLU A 249 -27.01 0.40 -18.65
N ASP A 250 -27.17 -0.90 -18.92
CA ASP A 250 -27.82 -1.84 -18.01
C ASP A 250 -26.93 -2.14 -16.78
N ASN A 251 -27.54 -2.58 -15.70
CA ASN A 251 -26.86 -3.03 -14.48
C ASN A 251 -25.89 -2.01 -13.86
N CYS A 252 -26.31 -0.75 -13.74
CA CYS A 252 -25.54 0.27 -13.04
C CYS A 252 -25.61 0.09 -11.51
N HIS A 253 -24.52 0.41 -10.82
CA HIS A 253 -24.41 0.33 -9.35
C HIS A 253 -23.92 1.66 -8.79
N PHE A 254 -24.54 2.09 -7.70
CA PHE A 254 -24.27 3.37 -7.06
C PHE A 254 -24.08 3.20 -5.56
N LEU A 255 -23.18 3.99 -5.00
CA LEU A 255 -23.20 4.31 -3.57
C LEU A 255 -23.95 5.61 -3.37
N ARG A 256 -24.92 5.61 -2.45
CA ARG A 256 -25.78 6.75 -2.14
C ARG A 256 -25.61 7.20 -0.70
N VAL A 257 -25.61 8.52 -0.50
CA VAL A 257 -25.70 9.16 0.82
C VAL A 257 -26.89 10.10 0.81
N ASP A 258 -27.81 9.92 1.75
CA ASP A 258 -29.01 10.75 1.84
C ASP A 258 -28.72 12.11 2.52
N LYS A 259 -29.54 13.13 2.21
CA LYS A 259 -29.35 14.52 2.64
C LYS A 259 -29.16 14.68 4.15
N GLU A 260 -29.95 13.95 4.94
CA GLU A 260 -29.89 14.00 6.40
C GLU A 260 -28.53 13.51 6.92
N ASP A 261 -28.07 12.37 6.40
CA ASP A 261 -26.76 11.79 6.73
C ASP A 261 -25.62 12.66 6.22
N PHE A 262 -25.70 13.17 4.99
CA PHE A 262 -24.73 14.09 4.42
C PHE A 262 -24.53 15.32 5.32
N ASN A 263 -25.63 15.96 5.72
CA ASN A 263 -25.61 17.13 6.59
C ASN A 263 -25.17 16.78 8.02
N ARG A 264 -25.56 15.61 8.54
CA ARG A 264 -25.11 15.13 9.85
C ARG A 264 -23.60 14.93 9.87
N ILE A 265 -23.03 14.27 8.87
CA ILE A 265 -21.59 14.04 8.80
C ILE A 265 -20.83 15.36 8.76
N LEU A 266 -21.30 16.35 7.99
CA LEU A 266 -20.70 17.69 7.96
C LEU A 266 -20.75 18.36 9.35
N ARG A 267 -21.91 18.34 10.02
CA ARG A 267 -22.07 18.88 11.37
C ARG A 267 -21.23 18.15 12.40
N ASP A 268 -21.15 16.83 12.35
CA ASP A 268 -20.39 16.01 13.30
C ASP A 268 -18.89 16.21 13.12
N VAL A 269 -18.42 16.41 11.89
CA VAL A 269 -17.04 16.82 11.63
C VAL A 269 -16.76 18.19 12.23
N GLU A 270 -17.65 19.17 12.06
CA GLU A 270 -17.52 20.49 12.69
C GLU A 270 -17.57 20.42 14.22
N ALA A 271 -18.54 19.71 14.80
CA ALA A 271 -18.72 19.56 16.24
C ALA A 271 -17.58 18.80 16.92
N ASN A 272 -16.95 17.87 16.21
CA ASN A 272 -15.75 17.17 16.68
C ASN A 272 -14.46 17.92 16.38
N THR A 273 -14.53 19.10 15.75
CA THR A 273 -13.37 19.95 15.47
C THR A 273 -13.31 21.11 16.47
N VAL A 274 -12.22 21.20 17.21
CA VAL A 274 -11.94 22.32 18.10
C VAL A 274 -10.93 23.23 17.41
N ARG A 275 -11.31 24.49 17.18
CA ARG A 275 -10.45 25.54 16.62
C ARG A 275 -10.11 26.55 17.70
N LEU A 276 -8.83 26.67 18.02
CA LEU A 276 -8.31 27.73 18.87
C LEU A 276 -7.92 28.89 17.97
N LYS A 277 -8.40 30.09 18.33
CA LYS A 277 -8.14 31.33 17.59
C LYS A 277 -7.32 32.30 18.43
N GLU A 278 -6.40 33.00 17.79
CA GLU A 278 -5.75 34.20 18.32
C GLU A 278 -5.98 35.34 17.33
N HIS A 279 -6.46 36.49 17.80
CA HIS A 279 -6.80 37.64 16.94
C HIS A 279 -7.73 37.27 15.76
N ASP A 280 -8.78 36.47 16.05
CA ASP A 280 -9.75 35.95 15.08
C ASP A 280 -9.20 35.06 13.96
N GLN A 281 -7.92 34.68 14.03
CA GLN A 281 -7.28 33.73 13.12
C GLN A 281 -7.13 32.37 13.80
N ASP A 282 -7.43 31.28 13.09
CA ASP A 282 -7.19 29.92 13.58
C ASP A 282 -5.68 29.73 13.80
N VAL A 283 -5.28 29.26 14.98
CA VAL A 283 -3.87 28.94 15.30
C VAL A 283 -3.65 27.47 15.62
N LEU A 284 -4.69 26.74 16.03
CA LEU A 284 -4.63 25.30 16.29
C LEU A 284 -5.99 24.67 16.05
N VAL A 285 -6.02 23.67 15.17
CA VAL A 285 -7.19 22.86 14.88
C VAL A 285 -6.94 21.44 15.41
N LEU A 286 -7.86 20.99 16.25
CA LEU A 286 -7.87 19.68 16.87
C LEU A 286 -9.12 18.93 16.39
N GLN A 287 -9.01 17.63 16.17
CA GLN A 287 -10.15 16.76 15.92
C GLN A 287 -10.27 15.73 17.03
N LYS A 288 -11.47 15.62 17.59
CA LYS A 288 -11.84 14.63 18.59
C LYS A 288 -11.95 13.26 17.91
N SER A 289 -11.20 12.28 18.41
CA SER A 289 -11.21 10.91 17.91
C SER A 289 -11.58 9.95 19.05
N LEU A 290 -12.51 9.03 18.76
CA LEU A 290 -12.79 7.89 19.64
C LEU A 290 -11.72 6.82 19.43
N ARG A 291 -11.15 6.31 20.54
CA ARG A 291 -10.45 5.02 20.50
C ARG A 291 -11.43 3.91 20.87
N PRO A 292 -11.51 2.81 20.10
CA PRO A 292 -12.14 1.61 20.57
C PRO A 292 -11.41 1.11 21.82
N SER A 293 -12.14 0.76 22.88
CA SER A 293 -11.57 0.14 24.07
C SER A 293 -11.10 -1.27 23.71
N SER A 294 -9.79 -1.52 23.77
CA SER A 294 -9.22 -2.87 23.55
C SER A 294 -9.49 -3.84 24.71
N HIS A 295 -10.04 -3.36 25.83
CA HIS A 295 -10.47 -4.20 26.95
C HIS A 295 -11.84 -3.72 27.46
N GLY A 296 -12.81 -4.63 27.52
CA GLY A 296 -14.12 -4.37 28.12
C GLY A 296 -13.99 -3.86 29.55
N ASN A 297 -14.81 -2.87 29.91
CA ASN A 297 -14.95 -2.19 31.21
C ASN A 297 -14.17 -0.88 31.47
N ILE A 298 -13.70 -0.15 30.45
CA ILE A 298 -13.28 1.27 30.63
C ILE A 298 -14.11 2.16 29.69
N PRO A 299 -14.69 3.29 30.16
CA PRO A 299 -15.41 4.22 29.29
C PRO A 299 -14.54 4.68 28.12
N ALA A 300 -15.14 4.86 26.94
CA ALA A 300 -14.43 5.37 25.78
C ALA A 300 -13.78 6.73 26.09
N HIS A 301 -12.44 6.76 26.18
CA HIS A 301 -11.70 8.00 26.36
C HIS A 301 -11.54 8.72 25.02
N PHE A 302 -12.08 9.93 24.92
CA PHE A 302 -11.89 10.80 23.77
C PHE A 302 -10.48 11.38 23.79
N LYS A 303 -9.78 11.29 22.65
CA LYS A 303 -8.48 11.94 22.46
C LYS A 303 -8.59 13.00 21.36
N TYR A 304 -8.16 14.21 21.66
CA TYR A 304 -7.98 15.26 20.65
C TYR A 304 -6.67 15.02 19.90
N MET A 305 -6.72 15.04 18.58
CA MET A 305 -5.54 14.97 17.71
C MET A 305 -5.38 16.27 16.94
N ILE A 306 -4.15 16.74 16.80
CA ILE A 306 -3.82 17.92 16.01
C ILE A 306 -4.03 17.59 14.52
N THR A 307 -4.85 18.39 13.85
CA THR A 307 -5.03 18.33 12.39
C THR A 307 -4.20 19.40 11.71
N SER A 308 -4.23 20.63 12.23
CA SER A 308 -3.37 21.72 11.76
C SER A 308 -2.98 22.68 12.88
N ILE A 309 -1.83 23.34 12.74
CA ILE A 309 -1.27 24.21 13.79
C ILE A 309 -0.38 25.30 13.19
N SER A 310 -0.36 26.48 13.79
CA SER A 310 0.52 27.57 13.39
C SER A 310 1.97 27.25 13.75
N LEU A 311 2.93 27.77 12.99
CA LEU A 311 4.36 27.56 13.27
C LEU A 311 4.78 28.12 14.62
N LEU A 312 4.18 29.24 15.04
CA LEU A 312 4.49 29.92 16.30
C LEU A 312 3.92 29.18 17.51
N SER A 313 2.74 28.57 17.37
CA SER A 313 2.06 27.84 18.45
C SER A 313 2.57 26.40 18.61
N LEU A 314 3.29 25.87 17.61
CA LEU A 314 3.77 24.49 17.60
C LEU A 314 4.71 24.16 18.78
N PRO A 315 5.78 24.92 19.08
CA PRO A 315 6.65 24.63 20.22
C PRO A 315 5.92 24.69 21.57
N ILE A 316 5.02 25.67 21.74
CA ILE A 316 4.27 25.93 22.98
C ILE A 316 3.31 24.78 23.28
N HIS A 317 2.53 24.36 22.28
CA HIS A 317 1.59 23.25 22.44
C HIS A 317 2.29 21.95 22.88
N PHE A 318 3.45 21.64 22.28
CA PHE A 318 4.21 20.45 22.66
C PHE A 318 4.86 20.54 24.04
N LEU A 319 5.34 21.72 24.45
CA LEU A 319 5.86 21.97 25.80
C LEU A 319 4.80 21.72 26.88
N ILE A 320 3.59 22.24 26.68
CA ILE A 320 2.45 22.03 27.58
C ILE A 320 2.09 20.53 27.65
N HIS A 321 2.08 19.85 26.51
CA HIS A 321 1.75 18.43 26.46
C HIS A 321 2.80 17.53 27.14
N LEU A 322 4.08 17.91 27.08
CA LEU A 322 5.19 17.24 27.76
C LEU A 322 5.13 17.40 29.29
N GLN A 323 4.61 18.52 29.80
CA GLN A 323 4.44 18.75 31.24
C GLN A 323 3.24 17.99 31.84
N SER A 324 2.25 17.64 31.01
CA SER A 324 1.01 16.95 31.44
C SER A 324 1.06 15.41 31.47
N MET A 325 2.12 14.79 30.92
CA MET A 325 2.23 13.33 30.81
C MET A 325 3.46 12.78 31.53
N ASN A 326 3.29 11.65 32.23
CA ASN A 326 4.38 10.79 32.68
C ASN A 326 5.37 10.54 31.52
N PRO A 327 6.70 10.52 31.75
CA PRO A 327 7.72 10.69 30.72
C PRO A 327 7.85 9.45 29.83
N SER A 328 6.91 9.26 28.91
CA SER A 328 7.13 8.38 27.77
C SER A 328 7.91 9.16 26.72
N MET A 329 9.14 8.71 26.44
CA MET A 329 10.08 9.15 25.39
C MET A 329 9.50 9.20 23.95
N HIS A 330 8.20 8.97 23.80
CA HIS A 330 7.48 8.75 22.55
C HIS A 330 6.97 10.06 21.91
N LEU A 331 6.52 11.02 22.72
CA LEU A 331 6.06 12.33 22.24
C LEU A 331 7.26 13.24 21.91
N PHE A 332 8.34 13.15 22.71
CA PHE A 332 9.55 13.96 22.56
C PHE A 332 10.23 13.79 21.20
N LYS A 333 10.19 12.58 20.60
CA LYS A 333 10.74 12.31 19.26
C LYS A 333 9.84 12.80 18.12
N GLN A 334 8.52 12.90 18.32
CA GLN A 334 7.60 13.50 17.35
C GLN A 334 7.83 15.02 17.24
N THR A 335 8.16 15.68 18.36
CA THR A 335 8.62 17.08 18.42
C THR A 335 9.89 17.32 17.65
N THR A 336 10.93 16.49 17.82
CA THR A 336 12.20 16.66 17.11
C THR A 336 12.03 16.53 15.60
N PHE A 337 11.10 15.68 15.15
CA PHE A 337 10.82 15.43 13.75
C PHE A 337 10.07 16.58 13.05
N ALA A 338 9.04 17.13 13.69
CA ALA A 338 8.38 18.35 13.22
C ALA A 338 9.40 19.50 13.15
N MET A 339 10.17 19.71 14.22
CA MET A 339 11.19 20.76 14.30
C MET A 339 12.37 20.57 13.33
N SER A 340 12.75 19.32 12.99
CA SER A 340 13.82 19.05 12.01
C SER A 340 13.42 19.35 10.57
N GLY A 341 12.13 19.18 10.23
CA GLY A 341 11.56 19.61 8.96
C GLY A 341 11.53 21.15 8.82
N PHE A 342 11.61 21.87 9.94
CA PHE A 342 11.69 23.32 10.03
C PHE A 342 13.10 23.84 10.36
N ALA A 343 14.12 22.98 10.41
CA ALA A 343 15.47 23.37 10.83
C ALA A 343 16.07 24.50 9.98
N GLY A 344 15.68 24.62 8.70
CA GLY A 344 16.08 25.75 7.85
C GLY A 344 15.44 27.10 8.22
N GLN A 345 14.25 27.10 8.83
CA GLN A 345 13.50 28.32 9.18
C GLN A 345 13.67 28.70 10.67
N ILE A 346 13.77 27.72 11.57
CA ILE A 346 13.93 27.91 13.02
C ILE A 346 15.36 28.30 13.42
N HIS A 347 16.37 27.98 12.59
CA HIS A 347 17.76 28.39 12.84
C HIS A 347 17.94 29.92 12.91
N SER A 348 17.07 30.70 12.26
CA SER A 348 17.08 32.16 12.37
C SER A 348 16.54 32.67 13.71
N PHE A 349 15.66 31.91 14.37
CA PHE A 349 14.97 32.33 15.59
C PHE A 349 15.74 31.98 16.87
N ILE A 350 16.50 30.86 16.86
CA ILE A 350 17.23 30.37 18.05
C ILE A 350 18.50 31.18 18.34
N ILE A 351 19.09 31.87 17.34
CA ILE A 351 20.30 32.69 17.54
C ILE A 351 20.02 34.00 18.32
N GLN A 352 18.75 34.39 18.51
CA GLN A 352 18.39 35.65 19.15
C GLN A 352 18.02 35.58 20.64
N SER A 353 17.98 34.41 21.26
CA SER A 353 17.56 34.28 22.67
C SER A 353 18.67 33.70 23.55
N ASP A 354 19.26 34.55 24.37
CA ASP A 354 20.36 34.24 25.28
C ASP A 354 19.92 33.44 26.52
N ASN A 355 20.68 32.37 26.75
CA ASN A 355 21.19 31.77 27.99
C ASN A 355 20.35 31.04 29.07
N HIS A 356 20.98 29.91 29.46
CA HIS A 356 20.98 29.15 30.72
C HIS A 356 20.12 27.88 30.91
N LEU A 357 19.01 27.66 30.20
CA LEU A 357 18.25 26.39 30.29
C LEU A 357 18.61 25.34 29.21
N VAL A 358 19.51 25.70 28.29
CA VAL A 358 19.82 24.95 27.07
C VAL A 358 20.85 23.82 27.29
N SER A 359 21.48 23.74 28.47
CA SER A 359 22.62 22.84 28.74
C SER A 359 22.30 21.33 28.68
N GLN A 360 21.12 20.88 29.11
CA GLN A 360 20.76 19.44 29.03
C GLN A 360 20.23 19.02 27.66
N SER A 361 19.56 19.91 26.92
CA SER A 361 19.12 19.64 25.54
C SER A 361 20.28 19.71 24.54
N VAL A 362 21.34 20.43 24.87
CA VAL A 362 22.58 20.54 24.06
C VAL A 362 23.35 19.24 24.00
N SER A 363 23.26 18.34 24.99
CA SER A 363 23.98 17.05 24.95
C SER A 363 23.49 16.14 23.80
N LEU A 364 22.18 16.12 23.51
CA LEU A 364 21.63 15.40 22.34
C LEU A 364 21.93 16.13 21.03
N SER A 365 21.90 17.47 21.02
CA SER A 365 22.28 18.28 19.85
C SER A 365 23.77 18.19 19.53
N ILE A 366 24.64 17.95 20.52
CA ILE A 366 26.07 17.71 20.32
C ILE A 366 26.31 16.32 19.71
N LYS A 367 25.55 15.28 20.09
CA LYS A 367 25.59 13.98 19.37
C LYS A 367 25.07 14.10 17.93
N PHE A 368 24.08 14.96 17.69
CA PHE A 368 23.54 15.30 16.36
C PHE A 368 24.53 16.11 15.50
N LEU A 369 25.27 17.05 16.11
CA LEU A 369 26.40 17.70 15.47
C LEU A 369 27.48 16.66 15.17
N LEU A 370 27.90 15.83 16.12
CA LEU A 370 28.98 14.86 15.88
C LEU A 370 28.66 13.82 14.79
N SER A 371 27.42 13.31 14.68
CA SER A 371 27.05 12.36 13.61
C SER A 371 26.76 13.02 12.26
N SER A 372 26.23 14.25 12.22
CA SER A 372 26.04 15.00 10.97
C SER A 372 27.32 15.73 10.50
N LEU A 373 28.24 16.05 11.40
CA LEU A 373 29.59 16.54 11.10
C LEU A 373 30.44 15.45 10.45
N SER A 374 30.25 14.16 10.79
CA SER A 374 30.99 13.08 10.13
C SER A 374 30.75 13.01 8.61
N PHE A 375 29.58 13.43 8.11
CA PHE A 375 29.29 13.46 6.66
C PHE A 375 29.50 14.83 6.00
N HIS A 376 29.34 15.95 6.73
CA HIS A 376 29.69 17.28 6.19
C HIS A 376 31.18 17.39 5.86
N VAL A 377 32.02 16.61 6.55
CA VAL A 377 33.49 16.58 6.40
C VAL A 377 33.96 15.32 5.64
N CYS A 378 33.05 14.43 5.23
CA CYS A 378 33.43 13.24 4.46
C CYS A 378 33.83 13.68 3.04
N LEU A 379 35.13 13.62 2.76
CA LEU A 379 35.71 13.98 1.47
C LEU A 379 35.75 12.73 0.58
N VAL A 380 35.22 12.85 -0.63
CA VAL A 380 35.28 11.81 -1.65
C VAL A 380 36.34 12.15 -2.68
N LEU A 381 37.00 11.11 -3.19
CA LEU A 381 37.80 11.20 -4.40
C LEU A 381 36.89 10.93 -5.60
N LEU A 382 36.49 12.00 -6.29
CA LEU A 382 35.58 11.93 -7.43
C LEU A 382 36.38 12.06 -8.73
N LYS A 383 36.21 11.10 -9.65
CA LYS A 383 36.73 11.22 -11.02
C LYS A 383 35.71 11.95 -11.87
N VAL A 384 36.08 13.10 -12.42
CA VAL A 384 35.27 13.86 -13.38
C VAL A 384 35.91 13.69 -14.76
N TYR A 385 35.15 13.15 -15.70
CA TYR A 385 35.62 12.85 -17.06
C TYR A 385 35.40 14.05 -17.99
N CYS A 386 36.36 14.28 -18.87
CA CYS A 386 36.28 15.23 -19.97
C CYS A 386 35.72 14.53 -21.23
N SER A 387 35.36 15.32 -22.25
CA SER A 387 34.81 14.81 -23.52
C SER A 387 35.78 13.92 -24.31
N ASP A 388 37.07 14.00 -24.03
CA ASP A 388 38.13 13.17 -24.61
C ASP A 388 38.41 11.88 -23.81
N HIS A 389 37.53 11.54 -22.86
CA HIS A 389 37.66 10.41 -21.93
C HIS A 389 38.84 10.48 -20.95
N THR A 390 39.58 11.58 -20.90
CA THR A 390 40.50 11.85 -19.78
C THR A 390 39.70 12.17 -18.51
N TYR A 391 40.32 12.09 -17.34
CA TYR A 391 39.64 12.42 -16.08
C TYR A 391 40.54 13.18 -15.11
N THR A 392 39.90 14.04 -14.33
CA THR A 392 40.51 14.71 -13.18
C THR A 392 39.94 14.13 -11.90
N THR A 393 40.82 13.68 -11.00
CA THR A 393 40.39 13.24 -9.66
C THR A 393 40.35 14.46 -8.73
N ILE A 394 39.18 14.86 -8.25
CA ILE A 394 39.01 15.95 -7.28
C ILE A 394 38.71 15.40 -5.89
N ARG A 395 39.06 16.17 -4.85
CA ARG A 395 38.74 15.85 -3.46
C ARG A 395 37.74 16.88 -2.96
N VAL A 396 36.48 16.48 -2.80
CA VAL A 396 35.38 17.38 -2.44
C VAL A 396 34.48 16.73 -1.38
N PRO A 397 33.75 17.51 -0.56
CA PRO A 397 32.76 16.95 0.36
C PRO A 397 31.67 16.18 -0.41
N VAL A 398 31.08 15.15 0.21
CA VAL A 398 29.91 14.44 -0.36
C VAL A 398 28.75 15.40 -0.69
N LEU A 399 28.64 16.49 0.05
CA LEU A 399 27.62 17.53 -0.14
C LEU A 399 28.00 18.61 -1.17
N ALA A 400 29.15 18.49 -1.82
CA ALA A 400 29.61 19.48 -2.79
C ALA A 400 28.56 19.72 -3.88
N THR A 401 28.23 20.98 -4.10
CA THR A 401 27.34 21.43 -5.16
C THR A 401 28.03 21.27 -6.53
N GLY A 402 27.24 21.26 -7.61
CA GLY A 402 27.78 21.24 -8.97
C GLY A 402 28.80 22.36 -9.22
N ARG A 403 28.59 23.55 -8.63
CA ARG A 403 29.51 24.69 -8.71
C ARG A 403 30.84 24.45 -7.99
N GLU A 404 30.80 23.82 -6.81
CA GLU A 404 32.02 23.48 -6.07
C GLU A 404 32.81 22.38 -6.80
N VAL A 405 32.11 21.44 -7.43
CA VAL A 405 32.71 20.41 -8.30
C VAL A 405 33.35 21.06 -9.53
N THR A 406 32.63 21.91 -10.28
CA THR A 406 33.18 22.56 -11.47
C THR A 406 34.34 23.50 -11.14
N ALA A 407 34.28 24.23 -10.01
CA ALA A 407 35.38 25.05 -9.54
C ALA A 407 36.63 24.21 -9.20
N ALA A 408 36.47 23.09 -8.51
CA ALA A 408 37.59 22.19 -8.18
C ALA A 408 38.22 21.53 -9.42
N VAL A 409 37.42 21.29 -10.47
CA VAL A 409 37.92 20.78 -11.76
C VAL A 409 38.63 21.89 -12.53
N ALA A 410 38.05 23.09 -12.61
CA ALA A 410 38.65 24.23 -13.30
C ALA A 410 40.01 24.61 -12.70
N ASP A 411 40.11 24.63 -11.36
CA ASP A 411 41.37 24.87 -10.63
C ASP A 411 42.46 23.85 -11.01
N LYS A 412 42.12 22.56 -11.05
CA LYS A 412 43.08 21.50 -11.43
C LYS A 412 43.45 21.51 -12.91
N LEU A 413 42.54 21.90 -13.79
CA LEU A 413 42.79 22.01 -15.23
C LEU A 413 43.45 23.34 -15.61
N GLY A 414 43.52 24.31 -14.68
CA GLY A 414 43.97 25.67 -14.97
C GLY A 414 43.07 26.39 -15.99
N SER A 415 41.79 26.00 -16.09
CA SER A 415 40.86 26.56 -17.07
C SER A 415 40.13 27.79 -16.52
N THR A 416 39.94 28.79 -17.36
CA THR A 416 39.12 29.99 -17.08
C THR A 416 37.74 29.92 -17.75
N GLU A 417 37.46 28.84 -18.46
CA GLU A 417 36.19 28.62 -19.16
C GLU A 417 35.08 28.19 -18.20
N GLU A 418 33.83 28.53 -18.53
CA GLU A 418 32.66 28.09 -17.77
C GLU A 418 32.39 26.60 -18.03
N LEU A 419 32.82 25.75 -17.08
CA LEU A 419 32.60 24.30 -17.17
C LEU A 419 31.15 23.95 -16.79
N LEU A 420 30.54 23.06 -17.58
CA LEU A 420 29.23 22.47 -17.30
C LEU A 420 29.38 21.01 -16.84
N LEU A 421 28.69 20.65 -15.75
CA LEU A 421 28.65 19.28 -15.27
C LEU A 421 27.44 18.55 -15.88
N ILE A 422 27.70 17.51 -16.67
CA ILE A 422 26.67 16.71 -17.34
C ILE A 422 26.63 15.32 -16.70
N ASN A 423 25.45 14.89 -16.28
CA ASN A 423 25.24 13.49 -15.88
C ASN A 423 24.95 12.65 -17.12
N LEU A 424 25.94 11.87 -17.57
CA LEU A 424 25.75 10.87 -18.61
C LEU A 424 25.20 9.59 -17.98
N SER A 425 23.88 9.40 -18.05
CA SER A 425 23.29 8.06 -17.89
C SER A 425 23.77 7.18 -19.03
N SER A 426 23.99 5.89 -18.79
CA SER A 426 24.45 4.91 -19.81
C SER A 426 23.77 5.15 -21.16
N SER A 427 24.46 5.83 -22.08
CA SER A 427 24.07 5.86 -23.49
C SER A 427 24.31 4.45 -24.05
N GLY A 428 23.82 4.17 -25.25
CA GLY A 428 24.11 2.92 -25.96
C GLY A 428 25.60 2.60 -26.18
N GLU A 429 26.51 3.49 -25.77
CA GLU A 429 27.96 3.38 -25.95
C GLU A 429 28.72 2.92 -24.69
N GLN A 430 28.10 2.85 -23.51
CA GLN A 430 28.71 2.17 -22.36
C GLN A 430 28.42 0.67 -22.46
N GLU A 431 29.39 -0.09 -22.97
CA GLU A 431 29.32 -1.54 -23.00
C GLU A 431 29.24 -2.08 -21.56
N GLY A 432 28.09 -2.70 -21.22
CA GLY A 432 27.98 -3.55 -20.05
C GLY A 432 28.93 -4.75 -20.15
N PRO A 433 28.93 -5.67 -19.15
CA PRO A 433 29.75 -6.87 -19.26
C PRO A 433 29.39 -7.64 -20.53
N SER A 434 30.41 -8.00 -21.32
CA SER A 434 30.25 -8.78 -22.56
C SER A 434 30.10 -10.28 -22.31
N THR A 435 30.45 -10.74 -21.11
CA THR A 435 30.36 -12.14 -20.67
C THR A 435 29.65 -12.24 -19.32
N GLY A 436 28.79 -13.26 -19.18
CA GLY A 436 28.10 -13.53 -17.91
C GLY A 436 29.02 -14.14 -16.86
N SER A 437 28.66 -14.00 -15.59
CA SER A 437 29.43 -14.50 -14.44
C SER A 437 28.86 -15.79 -13.83
N MET A 438 27.89 -16.42 -14.49
CA MET A 438 27.22 -17.66 -14.05
C MET A 438 28.16 -18.73 -13.50
N SER A 439 29.31 -18.98 -14.15
CA SER A 439 30.27 -20.00 -13.73
C SER A 439 30.82 -19.78 -12.32
N SER A 440 30.83 -18.54 -11.82
CA SER A 440 31.34 -18.20 -10.49
C SER A 440 30.33 -18.45 -9.38
N PHE A 441 29.05 -18.16 -9.59
CA PHE A 441 28.01 -18.27 -8.53
C PHE A 441 27.10 -19.49 -8.68
N GLU A 442 27.18 -20.23 -9.80
CA GLU A 442 26.48 -21.51 -9.96
C GLU A 442 26.92 -22.53 -8.89
N LEU A 443 28.21 -22.53 -8.56
CA LEU A 443 28.83 -23.42 -7.55
C LEU A 443 28.48 -23.06 -6.11
N MET A 444 28.01 -21.83 -5.85
CA MET A 444 27.63 -21.37 -4.52
C MET A 444 26.21 -21.85 -4.19
N SER A 445 25.91 -22.16 -2.93
CA SER A 445 24.53 -22.53 -2.57
C SER A 445 23.60 -21.33 -2.71
N SER A 446 22.32 -21.57 -3.05
CA SER A 446 21.34 -20.47 -3.16
C SER A 446 21.07 -19.81 -1.82
N LYS A 447 21.19 -20.56 -0.71
CA LYS A 447 21.03 -20.07 0.65
C LYS A 447 22.19 -19.15 1.04
N ASP A 448 23.43 -19.53 0.75
CA ASP A 448 24.61 -18.72 1.08
C ASP A 448 24.62 -17.41 0.30
N LEU A 449 24.27 -17.45 -1.00
CA LEU A 449 24.10 -16.24 -1.80
C LEU A 449 23.03 -15.32 -1.20
N ALA A 450 21.85 -15.85 -0.87
CA ALA A 450 20.77 -15.08 -0.26
C ALA A 450 21.14 -14.52 1.12
N PHE A 451 21.88 -15.28 1.92
CA PHE A 451 22.35 -14.87 3.24
C PHE A 451 23.36 -13.72 3.13
N GLN A 452 24.40 -13.86 2.29
CA GLN A 452 25.39 -12.81 2.06
C GLN A 452 24.77 -11.55 1.45
N MET A 453 23.82 -11.71 0.51
CA MET A 453 23.02 -10.60 0.00
C MET A 453 22.24 -9.90 1.12
N THR A 454 21.61 -10.66 2.02
CA THR A 454 20.83 -10.11 3.12
C THR A 454 21.69 -9.41 4.16
N GLN A 455 22.86 -9.94 4.48
CA GLN A 455 23.81 -9.29 5.39
C GLN A 455 24.28 -7.95 4.81
N TYR A 456 24.68 -7.92 3.55
CA TYR A 456 25.10 -6.69 2.87
C TYR A 456 23.95 -5.66 2.75
N ASP A 457 22.75 -6.13 2.39
CA ASP A 457 21.57 -5.26 2.33
C ASP A 457 21.20 -4.71 3.73
N TRP A 458 21.40 -5.49 4.79
CA TRP A 458 21.16 -5.07 6.17
C TRP A 458 22.14 -3.98 6.61
N GLU A 459 23.41 -4.08 6.23
CA GLU A 459 24.42 -3.04 6.48
C GLU A 459 24.03 -1.72 5.78
N LEU A 460 23.69 -1.78 4.49
CA LEU A 460 23.23 -0.60 3.74
C LEU A 460 21.97 0.00 4.36
N PHE A 461 20.99 -0.83 4.71
CA PHE A 461 19.74 -0.40 5.32
C PHE A 461 19.95 0.22 6.71
N SER A 462 20.87 -0.33 7.50
CA SER A 462 21.20 0.18 8.84
C SER A 462 21.90 1.54 8.78
N CYS A 463 22.64 1.83 7.71
CA CYS A 463 23.25 3.13 7.46
C CYS A 463 22.23 4.23 7.13
N VAL A 464 21.03 3.88 6.67
CA VAL A 464 20.00 4.87 6.31
C VAL A 464 19.44 5.54 7.56
N HIS A 465 19.70 6.84 7.71
CA HIS A 465 19.07 7.61 8.77
C HIS A 465 17.60 7.93 8.42
N GLU A 466 16.72 7.95 9.41
CA GLU A 466 15.29 8.25 9.22
C GLU A 466 15.02 9.63 8.62
N TYR A 467 15.95 10.58 8.78
CA TYR A 467 15.85 11.91 8.22
C TYR A 467 16.17 11.92 6.73
N GLU A 468 16.96 10.96 6.24
CA GLU A 468 17.24 10.84 4.81
C GLU A 468 15.95 10.57 4.03
N LEU A 469 15.03 9.79 4.60
CA LEU A 469 13.70 9.57 4.04
C LEU A 469 12.93 10.89 3.90
N VAL A 470 13.02 11.78 4.90
CA VAL A 470 12.36 13.10 4.86
C VAL A 470 12.98 14.00 3.81
N TYR A 471 14.30 14.13 3.83
CA TYR A 471 15.01 15.00 2.89
C TYR A 471 14.82 14.54 1.45
N HIS A 472 14.76 13.23 1.23
CA HIS A 472 14.45 12.66 -0.07
C HIS A 472 13.03 13.01 -0.51
N THR A 473 12.02 12.86 0.36
CA THR A 473 10.62 13.12 0.03
C THR A 473 10.29 14.61 -0.16
N PHE A 474 10.86 15.50 0.65
CA PHE A 474 10.57 16.95 0.59
C PHE A 474 11.56 17.74 -0.28
N GLY A 475 12.57 17.06 -0.85
CA GLY A 475 13.56 17.65 -1.73
C GLY A 475 14.87 18.02 -1.03
N ARG A 476 15.96 17.40 -1.49
CA ARG A 476 17.33 17.59 -0.95
C ARG A 476 17.79 19.05 -0.94
N GLN A 477 17.45 19.79 -2.00
CA GLN A 477 17.89 21.17 -2.20
C GLN A 477 17.37 22.12 -1.12
N ALA A 478 16.17 21.85 -0.59
CA ALA A 478 15.55 22.68 0.46
C ALA A 478 16.30 22.59 1.79
N TYR A 479 17.01 21.48 2.06
CA TYR A 479 17.63 21.21 3.37
C TYR A 479 19.15 21.31 3.37
N ARG A 480 19.81 21.32 2.21
CA ARG A 480 21.29 21.22 2.09
C ARG A 480 21.86 20.05 2.91
N ARG A 481 21.16 18.91 2.91
CA ARG A 481 21.56 17.67 3.62
C ARG A 481 21.67 16.51 2.64
N SER A 482 22.47 15.52 3.02
CA SER A 482 22.77 14.35 2.18
C SER A 482 21.74 13.27 2.41
N THR A 483 21.42 12.54 1.34
CA THR A 483 20.63 11.30 1.36
C THR A 483 21.42 10.13 0.78
N ALA A 484 22.76 10.21 0.87
CA ALA A 484 23.66 9.27 0.21
C ALA A 484 23.43 7.82 0.63
N ASN A 485 23.16 7.53 1.90
CA ASN A 485 22.94 6.14 2.33
C ASN A 485 21.63 5.60 1.78
N LEU A 486 20.57 6.40 1.83
CA LEU A 486 19.29 6.05 1.20
C LEU A 486 19.45 5.82 -0.30
N GLU A 487 20.16 6.70 -1.00
CA GLU A 487 20.40 6.59 -2.45
C GLU A 487 21.22 5.35 -2.81
N LEU A 488 22.25 5.02 -2.02
CA LEU A 488 23.02 3.79 -2.18
C LEU A 488 22.13 2.57 -1.99
N PHE A 489 21.26 2.56 -0.98
CA PHE A 489 20.36 1.44 -0.73
C PHE A 489 19.26 1.30 -1.80
N LEU A 490 18.72 2.41 -2.33
CA LEU A 490 17.79 2.37 -3.46
C LEU A 490 18.50 1.95 -4.75
N LYS A 491 19.74 2.36 -4.97
CA LYS A 491 20.57 1.92 -6.11
C LYS A 491 20.86 0.42 -6.03
N ARG A 492 21.08 -0.12 -4.82
CA ARG A 492 21.26 -1.57 -4.58
C ARG A 492 20.09 -2.38 -5.11
N PHE A 493 18.84 -1.93 -4.95
CA PHE A 493 17.67 -2.59 -5.52
C PHE A 493 17.80 -2.75 -7.05
N ASN A 494 18.10 -1.65 -7.75
CA ASN A 494 18.27 -1.66 -9.20
C ASN A 494 19.46 -2.52 -9.64
N GLN A 495 20.55 -2.55 -8.87
CA GLN A 495 21.70 -3.41 -9.14
C GLN A 495 21.33 -4.89 -9.09
N VAL A 496 20.57 -5.33 -8.07
CA VAL A 496 20.12 -6.73 -7.97
C VAL A 496 19.14 -7.06 -9.10
N GLN A 497 18.21 -6.16 -9.39
CA GLN A 497 17.27 -6.34 -10.51
C GLN A 497 18.01 -6.49 -11.85
N LEU A 498 18.93 -5.58 -12.17
CA LEU A 498 19.67 -5.59 -13.43
C LEU A 498 20.71 -6.71 -13.49
N TRP A 499 21.22 -7.19 -12.35
CA TRP A 499 22.07 -8.38 -12.29
C TRP A 499 21.33 -9.62 -12.82
N VAL A 500 20.09 -9.84 -12.38
CA VAL A 500 19.24 -10.93 -12.89
C VAL A 500 19.06 -10.82 -14.41
N VAL A 501 18.70 -9.63 -14.90
CA VAL A 501 18.50 -9.39 -16.34
C VAL A 501 19.78 -9.66 -17.13
N THR A 502 20.91 -9.13 -16.65
CA THR A 502 22.23 -9.27 -17.28
C THR A 502 22.63 -10.74 -17.41
N GLU A 503 22.61 -11.49 -16.31
CA GLU A 503 23.02 -12.90 -16.32
C GLU A 503 22.12 -13.75 -17.23
N VAL A 504 20.81 -13.51 -17.22
CA VAL A 504 19.87 -14.25 -18.09
C VAL A 504 20.10 -13.91 -19.57
N CYS A 505 20.32 -12.64 -19.90
CA CYS A 505 20.52 -12.20 -21.29
C CYS A 505 21.88 -12.61 -21.86
N LEU A 506 22.93 -12.66 -21.03
CA LEU A 506 24.26 -13.12 -21.44
C LEU A 506 24.40 -14.65 -21.46
N CYS A 507 23.39 -15.39 -20.98
CA CYS A 507 23.37 -16.85 -21.02
C CYS A 507 22.95 -17.37 -22.40
N GLY A 508 23.94 -17.62 -23.26
CA GLY A 508 23.73 -18.08 -24.63
C GLY A 508 23.08 -19.47 -24.76
N THR A 509 23.22 -20.35 -23.75
CA THR A 509 22.69 -21.71 -23.81
C THR A 509 21.33 -21.82 -23.11
N LEU A 510 20.31 -22.33 -23.82
CA LEU A 510 18.95 -22.50 -23.28
C LEU A 510 18.91 -23.33 -21.98
N SER A 511 19.57 -24.49 -21.96
CA SER A 511 19.58 -25.38 -20.78
C SER A 511 20.16 -24.69 -19.54
N LYS A 512 21.29 -23.98 -19.70
CA LYS A 512 21.92 -23.20 -18.62
C LYS A 512 21.05 -22.02 -18.18
N ARG A 513 20.34 -21.38 -19.11
CA ARG A 513 19.41 -20.28 -18.79
C ARG A 513 18.23 -20.76 -17.94
N VAL A 514 17.69 -21.95 -18.21
CA VAL A 514 16.65 -22.57 -17.36
C VAL A 514 17.19 -22.86 -15.96
N GLN A 515 18.42 -23.38 -15.86
CA GLN A 515 19.08 -23.59 -14.56
C GLN A 515 19.28 -22.28 -13.80
N LEU A 516 19.65 -21.21 -14.50
CA LEU A 516 19.84 -19.88 -13.94
C LEU A 516 18.52 -19.28 -13.42
N LEU A 517 17.42 -19.41 -14.16
CA LEU A 517 16.09 -18.99 -13.67
C LEU A 517 15.69 -19.77 -12.41
N LYS A 518 15.86 -21.09 -12.41
CA LYS A 518 15.64 -21.92 -11.21
C LYS A 518 16.53 -21.49 -10.04
N LYS A 519 17.77 -21.10 -10.31
CA LYS A 519 18.72 -20.59 -9.32
C LYS A 519 18.22 -19.29 -8.69
N PHE A 520 17.77 -18.33 -9.49
CA PHE A 520 17.23 -17.06 -9.01
C PHE A 520 15.94 -17.23 -8.21
N ILE A 521 15.03 -18.09 -8.65
CA ILE A 521 13.81 -18.42 -7.88
C ILE A 521 14.16 -18.96 -6.50
N LYS A 522 15.15 -19.86 -6.40
CA LYS A 522 15.63 -20.38 -5.11
C LYS A 522 16.28 -19.29 -4.24
N ILE A 523 17.08 -18.40 -4.83
CA ILE A 523 17.69 -17.28 -4.10
C ILE A 523 16.59 -16.35 -3.57
N ALA A 524 15.60 -16.00 -4.40
CA ALA A 524 14.47 -15.18 -3.99
C ALA A 524 13.67 -15.83 -2.84
N ALA A 525 13.40 -17.13 -2.92
CA ALA A 525 12.74 -17.87 -1.85
C ALA A 525 13.51 -17.75 -0.52
N HIS A 526 14.83 -17.94 -0.53
CA HIS A 526 15.66 -17.76 0.67
C HIS A 526 15.72 -16.30 1.14
N CYS A 527 15.77 -15.31 0.24
CA CYS A 527 15.65 -13.89 0.63
C CYS A 527 14.34 -13.63 1.38
N ARG A 528 13.22 -14.22 0.92
CA ARG A 528 11.92 -14.13 1.62
C ARG A 528 11.96 -14.83 2.99
N GLU A 529 12.58 -16.00 3.11
CA GLU A 529 12.77 -16.70 4.39
C GLU A 529 13.58 -15.85 5.38
N PHE A 530 14.64 -15.18 4.91
CA PHE A 530 15.43 -14.24 5.71
C PHE A 530 14.74 -12.89 5.95
N LYS A 531 13.47 -12.75 5.56
CA LYS A 531 12.66 -11.52 5.66
C LYS A 531 13.30 -10.33 4.91
N ASN A 532 14.14 -10.60 3.92
CA ASN A 532 14.70 -9.61 3.00
C ASN A 532 13.78 -9.44 1.79
N LEU A 533 12.71 -8.68 1.99
CA LEU A 533 11.71 -8.44 0.95
C LEU A 533 12.25 -7.52 -0.15
N ASN A 534 13.22 -6.66 0.17
CA ASN A 534 13.85 -5.77 -0.83
C ASN A 534 14.56 -6.56 -1.95
N SER A 535 15.45 -7.49 -1.60
CA SER A 535 16.13 -8.33 -2.60
C SER A 535 15.21 -9.39 -3.21
N PHE A 536 14.24 -9.91 -2.45
CA PHE A 536 13.20 -10.78 -3.02
C PHE A 536 12.50 -10.08 -4.20
N PHE A 537 11.91 -8.90 -3.98
CA PHE A 537 11.24 -8.17 -5.05
C PHE A 537 12.20 -7.70 -6.15
N ALA A 538 13.44 -7.35 -5.84
CA ALA A 538 14.43 -7.01 -6.85
C ALA A 538 14.67 -8.17 -7.83
N ILE A 539 14.79 -9.40 -7.32
CA ILE A 539 14.96 -10.60 -8.15
C ILE A 539 13.70 -10.89 -8.96
N ILE A 540 12.51 -10.86 -8.34
CA ILE A 540 11.24 -11.06 -9.05
C ILE A 540 11.08 -10.03 -10.18
N MET A 541 11.28 -8.74 -9.90
CA MET A 541 11.19 -7.67 -10.90
C MET A 541 12.26 -7.78 -12.01
N GLY A 542 13.42 -8.38 -11.70
CA GLY A 542 14.43 -8.71 -12.71
C GLY A 542 13.93 -9.78 -13.68
N MET A 543 13.24 -10.81 -13.16
CA MET A 543 12.64 -11.86 -13.99
C MET A 543 11.41 -11.38 -14.78
N CYS A 544 10.64 -10.43 -14.23
CA CYS A 544 9.49 -9.83 -14.91
C CYS A 544 9.89 -8.78 -15.97
N ASN A 545 11.16 -8.36 -16.02
CA ASN A 545 11.64 -7.40 -17.01
C ASN A 545 11.33 -7.90 -18.43
N PRO A 546 10.82 -7.05 -19.37
CA PRO A 546 10.49 -7.48 -20.73
C PRO A 546 11.60 -8.24 -21.47
N ALA A 547 12.87 -7.98 -21.13
CA ALA A 547 13.99 -8.72 -21.71
C ALA A 547 14.06 -10.19 -21.26
N VAL A 548 13.52 -10.51 -20.09
CA VAL A 548 13.45 -11.84 -19.49
C VAL A 548 12.06 -12.43 -19.64
N SER A 549 10.99 -11.69 -19.32
CA SER A 549 9.60 -12.17 -19.30
C SER A 549 9.01 -12.45 -20.68
N ARG A 550 9.58 -11.90 -21.76
CA ARG A 550 9.31 -12.35 -23.15
C ARG A 550 9.64 -13.83 -23.38
N LEU A 551 10.36 -14.47 -22.46
CA LEU A 551 10.67 -15.91 -22.46
C LEU A 551 9.56 -16.75 -21.79
N SER A 552 8.31 -16.31 -21.94
CA SER A 552 7.03 -16.84 -21.44
C SER A 552 6.82 -16.89 -19.91
N GLN A 553 5.86 -16.03 -19.51
CA GLN A 553 4.96 -15.95 -18.34
C GLN A 553 5.53 -16.26 -16.94
N THR A 554 5.63 -15.22 -16.10
CA THR A 554 5.08 -15.25 -14.73
C THR A 554 5.25 -13.95 -13.88
N TRP A 555 4.30 -13.77 -12.94
CA TRP A 555 4.37 -13.16 -11.59
C TRP A 555 3.85 -11.73 -11.29
N GLU A 556 3.05 -11.71 -10.19
CA GLU A 556 2.45 -10.69 -9.31
C GLU A 556 1.99 -9.32 -9.87
N ASP A 557 0.67 -9.13 -9.83
CA ASP A 557 -0.04 -7.88 -10.16
C ASP A 557 -0.03 -6.88 -8.97
N PRO A 558 0.36 -5.61 -9.17
CA PRO A 558 0.38 -4.54 -8.15
C PRO A 558 -1.01 -4.03 -7.69
N SER A 559 -2.09 -4.80 -7.90
CA SER A 559 -3.46 -4.38 -7.64
C SER A 559 -3.71 -3.95 -6.17
N ARG A 560 -4.63 -2.99 -5.99
CA ARG A 560 -5.02 -2.40 -4.68
C ARG A 560 -3.86 -1.96 -3.79
N ASN A 561 -2.97 -1.13 -4.33
CA ASN A 561 -1.87 -0.52 -3.59
C ASN A 561 -0.98 -1.54 -2.84
N HIS A 562 -0.68 -2.68 -3.48
CA HIS A 562 0.16 -3.75 -2.91
C HIS A 562 -0.40 -4.33 -1.58
N ARG A 563 -1.72 -4.48 -1.46
CA ARG A 563 -2.40 -5.01 -0.25
C ARG A 563 -1.78 -6.31 0.27
N ALA A 564 -1.48 -7.28 -0.60
CA ALA A 564 -0.89 -8.56 -0.21
C ALA A 564 0.49 -8.40 0.47
N TYR A 565 1.35 -7.54 -0.09
CA TYR A 565 2.62 -7.17 0.53
C TYR A 565 2.42 -6.52 1.90
N ARG A 566 1.51 -5.53 2.00
CA ARG A 566 1.26 -4.80 3.24
C ARG A 566 0.75 -5.71 4.36
N LEU A 567 -0.18 -6.62 4.03
CA LEU A 567 -0.71 -7.60 4.98
C LEU A 567 0.35 -8.61 5.42
N THR A 568 1.23 -9.02 4.51
CA THR A 568 2.35 -9.91 4.83
C THR A 568 3.30 -9.24 5.82
N VAL A 569 3.78 -8.02 5.51
CA VAL A 569 4.70 -7.28 6.40
C VAL A 569 4.08 -6.97 7.75
N ALA A 570 2.80 -6.62 7.80
CA ALA A 570 2.11 -6.31 9.07
C ALA A 570 2.04 -7.51 10.03
N LYS A 571 2.15 -8.75 9.53
CA LYS A 571 2.16 -9.98 10.33
C LYS A 571 3.57 -10.50 10.65
N MET A 572 4.62 -9.89 10.08
CA MET A 572 5.99 -10.34 10.28
C MET A 572 6.63 -9.64 11.48
N GLU A 573 7.41 -10.38 12.26
CA GLU A 573 8.24 -9.81 13.32
C GLU A 573 9.62 -9.37 12.77
N PRO A 574 10.19 -8.24 13.25
CA PRO A 574 11.58 -7.83 12.98
C PRO A 574 12.59 -8.95 13.30
N PRO A 575 13.80 -8.96 12.72
CA PRO A 575 14.34 -8.03 11.71
C PRO A 575 13.73 -8.24 10.31
N ILE A 576 13.38 -7.17 9.60
CA ILE A 576 12.80 -7.19 8.25
C ILE A 576 13.52 -6.15 7.38
N ILE A 577 13.84 -6.49 6.13
CA ILE A 577 14.21 -5.49 5.11
C ILE A 577 13.00 -5.28 4.22
N PRO A 578 12.28 -4.15 4.34
CA PRO A 578 11.05 -3.92 3.60
C PRO A 578 11.33 -3.62 2.12
N PHE A 579 10.29 -3.69 1.28
CA PHE A 579 10.35 -3.27 -0.11
C PHE A 579 10.46 -1.74 -0.18
N MET A 580 11.69 -1.22 -0.12
CA MET A 580 11.95 0.21 0.02
C MET A 580 11.38 1.08 -1.11
N PRO A 581 11.45 0.68 -2.40
CA PRO A 581 10.83 1.45 -3.47
C PRO A 581 9.35 1.77 -3.24
N LEU A 582 8.58 0.82 -2.68
CA LEU A 582 7.18 1.05 -2.35
C LEU A 582 7.00 2.01 -1.18
N LEU A 583 7.84 1.92 -0.13
CA LEU A 583 7.77 2.86 0.99
C LEU A 583 8.13 4.29 0.55
N ILE A 584 9.12 4.45 -0.33
CA ILE A 584 9.47 5.76 -0.91
C ILE A 584 8.33 6.27 -1.79
N LYS A 585 7.74 5.42 -2.63
CA LYS A 585 6.53 5.74 -3.39
C LYS A 585 5.42 6.24 -2.48
N ASP A 586 5.11 5.54 -1.39
CA ASP A 586 4.08 5.95 -0.42
C ASP A 586 4.36 7.34 0.18
N MET A 587 5.61 7.61 0.54
CA MET A 587 6.00 8.93 1.08
C MET A 587 5.89 10.02 0.02
N THR A 588 6.30 9.76 -1.22
CA THR A 588 6.19 10.70 -2.35
C THR A 588 4.72 10.99 -2.67
N PHE A 589 3.87 9.97 -2.81
CA PHE A 589 2.44 10.13 -3.04
C PHE A 589 1.76 10.88 -1.88
N THR A 590 2.13 10.58 -0.64
CA THR A 590 1.65 11.33 0.52
C THR A 590 2.08 12.80 0.46
N HIS A 591 3.31 13.07 0.01
CA HIS A 591 3.83 14.43 -0.10
C HIS A 591 3.16 15.24 -1.20
N GLU A 592 3.00 14.66 -2.38
CA GLU A 592 2.39 15.31 -3.55
C GLU A 592 0.86 15.43 -3.42
N GLY A 593 0.21 14.41 -2.86
CA GLY A 593 -1.24 14.37 -2.69
C GLY A 593 -1.80 15.22 -1.55
N ASN A 594 -0.95 15.69 -0.63
CA ASN A 594 -1.38 16.48 0.53
C ASN A 594 -0.60 17.80 0.61
N LYS A 595 -1.29 18.93 0.73
CA LYS A 595 -0.62 20.23 0.95
C LYS A 595 0.10 20.25 2.30
N THR A 596 1.32 20.79 2.33
CA THR A 596 2.10 20.98 3.57
C THR A 596 1.48 22.05 4.47
N PHE A 597 0.86 23.07 3.85
CA PHE A 597 0.13 24.13 4.54
C PHE A 597 -1.32 24.17 4.06
N VAL A 598 -2.25 24.35 5.00
CA VAL A 598 -3.69 24.54 4.76
C VAL A 598 -4.09 25.79 5.54
N ASP A 599 -4.62 26.79 4.85
CA ASP A 599 -5.04 28.07 5.44
C ASP A 599 -3.94 28.76 6.28
N GLY A 600 -2.69 28.67 5.82
CA GLY A 600 -1.53 29.24 6.52
C GLY A 600 -1.03 28.42 7.72
N LEU A 601 -1.74 27.34 8.09
CA LEU A 601 -1.37 26.42 9.16
C LEU A 601 -0.64 25.19 8.63
N VAL A 602 0.27 24.63 9.42
CA VAL A 602 0.95 23.38 9.11
C VAL A 602 -0.05 22.24 9.14
N ASN A 603 -0.13 21.47 8.04
CA ASN A 603 -0.95 20.26 7.98
C ASN A 603 -0.29 19.12 8.77
N PHE A 604 -0.73 18.94 10.02
CA PHE A 604 -0.17 17.94 10.92
C PHE A 604 -0.65 16.52 10.60
N GLU A 605 -1.80 16.37 9.91
CA GLU A 605 -2.26 15.09 9.39
C GLU A 605 -1.29 14.54 8.34
N LYS A 606 -0.86 15.37 7.38
CA LYS A 606 0.21 15.02 6.41
C LYS A 606 1.48 14.58 7.14
N MET A 607 1.92 15.35 8.15
CA MET A 607 3.13 15.02 8.91
C MET A 607 3.01 13.67 9.63
N ARG A 608 1.84 13.36 10.18
CA ARG A 608 1.56 12.07 10.84
C ARG A 608 1.62 10.90 9.85
N LEU A 609 1.09 11.07 8.63
CA LEU A 609 1.15 10.05 7.58
C LEU A 609 2.60 9.74 7.19
N ILE A 610 3.42 10.77 6.91
CA ILE A 610 4.86 10.62 6.63
C ILE A 610 5.58 9.92 7.81
N ALA A 611 5.28 10.34 9.05
CA ALA A 611 5.87 9.76 10.24
C ALA A 611 5.45 8.30 10.49
N ASN A 612 4.30 7.85 9.99
CA ASN A 612 3.88 6.45 10.08
C ASN A 612 4.81 5.55 9.25
N THR A 613 5.15 5.95 8.02
CA THR A 613 6.09 5.19 7.16
C THR A 613 7.47 5.08 7.80
N ILE A 614 7.96 6.18 8.39
CA ILE A 614 9.25 6.17 9.10
C ILE A 614 9.20 5.28 10.34
N ARG A 615 8.08 5.27 11.07
CA ARG A 615 7.88 4.34 12.19
C ARG A 615 7.87 2.89 11.73
N ALA A 616 7.29 2.58 10.56
CA ALA A 616 7.35 1.24 9.98
C ALA A 616 8.80 0.84 9.66
N VAL A 617 9.60 1.72 9.04
CA VAL A 617 11.04 1.49 8.80
C VAL A 617 11.79 1.24 10.11
N ARG A 618 11.52 2.05 11.15
CA ARG A 618 12.13 1.88 12.48
C ARG A 618 11.76 0.53 13.12
N HIS A 619 10.51 0.11 13.00
CA HIS A 619 10.05 -1.18 13.48
C HIS A 619 10.77 -2.32 12.76
N CYS A 620 10.89 -2.27 11.43
CA CYS A 620 11.57 -3.29 10.64
C CYS A 620 13.01 -3.58 11.12
N ARG A 621 13.70 -2.56 11.65
CA ARG A 621 15.08 -2.65 12.18
C ARG A 621 15.18 -2.61 13.71
N SER A 622 14.10 -2.89 14.44
CA SER A 622 14.12 -2.84 15.91
C SER A 622 14.86 -4.01 16.56
N GLN A 623 15.14 -5.07 15.79
CA GLN A 623 15.96 -6.21 16.19
C GLN A 623 17.17 -6.32 15.25
N LEU A 624 18.28 -6.86 15.74
CA LEU A 624 19.47 -7.11 14.92
C LEU A 624 19.23 -8.32 14.02
N PHE A 625 19.76 -8.26 12.80
CA PHE A 625 19.88 -9.46 11.97
C PHE A 625 21.04 -10.31 12.48
N SER A 626 20.72 -11.46 13.07
CA SER A 626 21.69 -12.48 13.50
C SER A 626 21.22 -13.86 13.06
N GLU A 627 22.15 -14.71 12.65
CA GLU A 627 21.86 -16.09 12.23
C GLU A 627 21.49 -16.96 13.45
N SER A 628 20.26 -16.87 13.95
CA SER A 628 19.78 -17.76 15.01
C SER A 628 19.36 -19.12 14.43
N SER A 629 20.33 -19.92 13.98
CA SER A 629 20.16 -21.39 13.84
C SER A 629 21.46 -22.19 13.58
N THR A 630 22.64 -21.65 13.86
CA THR A 630 23.91 -22.39 13.63
C THR A 630 25.04 -22.07 14.62
N LEU A 631 24.99 -20.94 15.33
CA LEU A 631 26.06 -20.52 16.26
C LEU A 631 26.00 -21.16 17.65
N GLU A 632 24.88 -21.77 18.06
CA GLU A 632 24.81 -22.50 19.34
C GLU A 632 25.58 -23.83 19.32
N PHE A 633 25.96 -24.35 18.14
CA PHE A 633 26.76 -25.58 18.05
C PHE A 633 28.28 -25.34 18.11
N PHE A 634 28.77 -24.14 17.74
CA PHE A 634 30.21 -23.86 17.72
C PHE A 634 30.74 -23.34 19.06
N VAL A 635 29.92 -22.66 19.86
CA VAL A 635 30.33 -22.21 21.21
C VAL A 635 30.38 -23.39 22.20
N ALA A 636 29.66 -24.49 21.93
CA ALA A 636 29.71 -25.72 22.72
C ALA A 636 30.96 -26.59 22.48
N LEU A 637 31.80 -26.29 21.48
CA LEU A 637 33.01 -27.06 21.14
C LEU A 637 34.33 -26.40 21.59
N ILE A 638 34.26 -25.25 22.29
CA ILE A 638 35.44 -24.53 22.81
C ILE A 638 35.62 -24.74 24.34
N HIS A 639 34.81 -25.59 24.99
CA HIS A 639 34.99 -25.91 26.41
C HIS A 639 35.11 -27.42 26.67
N PHE A 640 36.34 -27.78 27.07
CA PHE A 640 36.86 -28.98 27.73
C PHE A 640 37.33 -30.18 26.88
N PRO A 641 38.46 -30.80 27.26
CA PRO A 641 39.78 -30.26 27.61
C PRO A 641 40.83 -30.51 26.52
#